data_AF-A0A4P5QMC1-F1
#
_entry.id   AF-A0A4P5QMC1-F1
#
_cell.length_a   1.000
_cell.length_b   1.000
_cell.length_c   1.000
_cell.angle_alpha   90.00
_cell.angle_beta   90.00
_cell.angle_gamma   90.00
#
_symmetry.space_group_name_H-M   'P 1'
#
loop_
_entity.id
_entity.type
_entity.pdbx_description
1 polymer ?
#
loop_
_entity_poly.entity_id
_entity_poly.type
_entity_poly.pdbx_seq_one_letter_code
_entity_poly.pdbx_strand_id
1 'polypeptide(L)'
;MPGPDDGTLMPEPEGLFVRDDDEGLFSRDIDGQLVRLDSPTESDYRKTVTLQIDGQSVTVPLAEPLKDADGNIVQDIEGRTTPLYTTIYAAAAQLYVKDVGDEAKIPIPTLCHQPHMTPVGVCRLCVVQIYGQKRGKRAAERKLLPACQHQVKEGMEVFTMNAEGADGDRVRQTVKVLTELLAVDHLKPAEPPSLEKELAPFNELGRMVGRCHAVPSRIALDVFSDPAPQPPPNVGRRGLDTSSPVFMVDHSACIMCERCIRGCGEVRANNVVGRTGKGVNAGISFDLNDPMGNSGCVQCGECMVSCPTSAITFQPGARIQVSPNDKSKEVLAAAELIADPLFAGIPPKFLLWQQGLVIRRKLNAGDVLFREGDPGNTAFLIKGGRLAVKVGATQGGKESKAVKSGVSFELGPADLIFGEMACLTGAPRNATVNAIEPGEVWELRRNVLDRLMRLPSLRDMFEAKYRQRALDTVLRNSDLFEGIGDADFKRVVEFLRPRISFVRVSPGQEIFRQGDEADAMYVVRLGHVRIGVRRHDRETKVLPRGPGSILGEIGLLALSPDDLRRSPDEVEGLLGQRLDAAGENLKDAIPAGRRMATCSALNFVELARVQRMTFLEMIREFPSVRRRLVEISLARLRENLEADPLRAEFVAQGLYEGRSILALDLDLCTRCDECTRGCVQKHGTESHGVPVTRLLRDGMQFGNMLIATSCRSCADPHCMTGCPVDAIHRGKHLQIVIEDHCIGCGLCAQNCPYGSIFMVPDQHRIYEAPDHTNPARTVAIAQPKAATCDLCDSANNRSTPAPACVSSCPHDAAHRLTGEQILQRVLHGAAKKR
;
A
#
# COMPACT_ATOMS: atom_id res chain seq x y z
N MET A 1 -34.48 0.60 -50.77
CA MET A 1 -34.03 0.84 -52.15
C MET A 1 -32.95 1.90 -52.09
N PRO A 2 -31.72 1.57 -52.51
CA PRO A 2 -31.19 2.35 -53.63
C PRO A 2 -30.60 1.45 -54.72
N GLY A 3 -30.59 1.98 -55.93
CA GLY A 3 -29.83 1.53 -57.10
C GLY A 3 -30.20 2.43 -58.30
N PRO A 4 -29.49 2.37 -59.45
CA PRO A 4 -28.10 1.94 -59.69
C PRO A 4 -27.27 2.92 -60.57
N ASP A 5 -25.94 2.74 -60.52
CA ASP A 5 -24.85 2.88 -61.53
C ASP A 5 -24.85 3.93 -62.67
N ASP A 6 -23.70 4.61 -62.82
CA ASP A 6 -22.85 4.45 -64.01
C ASP A 6 -21.34 4.41 -63.66
N GLY A 7 -20.79 3.19 -63.70
CA GLY A 7 -19.38 2.90 -63.41
C GLY A 7 -18.45 3.13 -64.60
N THR A 8 -17.40 3.91 -64.39
CA THR A 8 -16.14 3.79 -65.13
C THR A 8 -14.99 3.71 -64.12
N LEU A 9 -14.70 2.48 -63.69
CA LEU A 9 -13.53 2.11 -62.91
C LEU A 9 -12.28 2.21 -63.80
N MET A 10 -11.22 2.83 -63.27
CA MET A 10 -9.86 2.68 -63.78
C MET A 10 -9.51 1.19 -63.89
N PRO A 11 -8.73 0.76 -64.91
CA PRO A 11 -8.33 -0.63 -65.01
C PRO A 11 -7.51 -1.01 -63.76
N GLU A 12 -7.90 -2.09 -63.09
CA GLU A 12 -7.17 -2.63 -61.95
C GLU A 12 -5.73 -2.94 -62.37
N PRO A 13 -4.73 -2.62 -61.53
CA PRO A 13 -3.39 -3.11 -61.76
C PRO A 13 -3.41 -4.62 -61.58
N GLU A 14 -3.36 -5.35 -62.70
CA GLU A 14 -3.13 -6.79 -62.70
C GLU A 14 -1.85 -7.08 -61.90
N GLY A 15 -2.00 -7.67 -60.71
CA GLY A 15 -0.87 -8.23 -59.96
C GLY A 15 -0.75 -7.90 -58.47
N LEU A 16 -1.70 -7.20 -57.84
CA LEU A 16 -1.67 -6.96 -56.38
C LEU A 16 -2.98 -7.39 -55.72
N PHE A 17 -3.22 -8.71 -55.70
CA PHE A 17 -4.16 -9.30 -54.75
C PHE A 17 -3.50 -9.33 -53.38
N VAL A 18 -4.23 -8.92 -52.34
CA VAL A 18 -4.00 -9.36 -50.96
C VAL A 18 -4.02 -10.89 -51.02
N ARG A 19 -2.86 -11.51 -50.88
CA ARG A 19 -2.77 -12.98 -50.83
C ARG A 19 -3.24 -13.39 -49.44
N ASP A 20 -3.83 -14.58 -49.30
CA ASP A 20 -4.10 -15.19 -47.98
C ASP A 20 -2.81 -15.30 -47.11
N ASP A 21 -1.65 -15.01 -47.71
CA ASP A 21 -0.31 -14.90 -47.15
C ASP A 21 0.01 -13.56 -46.43
N ASP A 22 -0.92 -12.60 -46.36
CA ASP A 22 -0.73 -11.35 -45.57
C ASP A 22 -0.81 -11.59 -44.03
N GLU A 23 -0.83 -12.84 -43.60
CA GLU A 23 -0.49 -13.25 -42.23
C GLU A 23 1.04 -13.34 -42.08
N GLY A 24 1.60 -12.59 -41.12
CA GLY A 24 3.05 -12.40 -40.95
C GLY A 24 3.88 -13.67 -41.18
N LEU A 25 4.83 -13.60 -42.13
CA LEU A 25 5.74 -14.67 -42.59
C LEU A 25 6.52 -15.41 -41.47
N PHE A 26 6.48 -14.89 -40.24
CA PHE A 26 7.15 -15.43 -39.05
C PHE A 26 6.22 -16.25 -38.13
N SER A 27 4.94 -16.33 -38.43
CA SER A 27 3.95 -17.11 -37.68
C SER A 27 3.89 -18.56 -38.14
N ARG A 28 4.73 -18.98 -39.10
CA ARG A 28 4.71 -20.33 -39.70
C ARG A 28 6.09 -21.00 -39.59
N ASP A 29 6.13 -22.31 -39.38
CA ASP A 29 7.37 -23.09 -39.37
C ASP A 29 7.90 -23.36 -40.79
N ILE A 30 8.98 -24.13 -40.88
CA ILE A 30 9.63 -24.46 -42.17
C ILE A 30 8.75 -25.30 -43.11
N ASP A 31 7.66 -25.88 -42.59
CA ASP A 31 6.69 -26.68 -43.32
C ASP A 31 5.39 -25.88 -43.61
N GLY A 32 5.37 -24.58 -43.29
CA GLY A 32 4.24 -23.68 -43.55
C GLY A 32 3.09 -23.78 -42.54
N GLN A 33 3.27 -24.53 -41.44
CA GLN A 33 2.29 -24.69 -40.37
C GLN A 33 2.33 -23.50 -39.42
N LEU A 34 1.16 -22.99 -39.01
CA LEU A 34 1.07 -21.85 -38.10
C LEU A 34 1.62 -22.25 -36.70
N VAL A 35 2.74 -21.67 -36.30
CA VAL A 35 3.33 -21.87 -34.97
C VAL A 35 2.59 -20.95 -33.99
N ARG A 36 1.54 -21.48 -33.37
CA ARG A 36 1.02 -20.90 -32.13
C ARG A 36 1.93 -21.37 -30.99
N LEU A 37 2.62 -20.42 -30.35
CA LEU A 37 3.18 -20.66 -29.02
C LEU A 37 2.00 -20.78 -28.07
N ASP A 38 1.67 -22.00 -27.67
CA ASP A 38 0.68 -22.24 -26.62
C ASP A 38 1.12 -21.49 -25.35
N SER A 39 0.16 -20.93 -24.62
CA SER A 39 0.47 -20.37 -23.30
C SER A 39 0.89 -21.51 -22.37
N PRO A 40 1.86 -21.28 -21.45
CA PRO A 40 2.24 -22.31 -20.49
C PRO A 40 1.02 -22.68 -19.63
N THR A 41 1.06 -23.89 -19.06
CA THR A 41 0.03 -24.41 -18.17
C THR A 41 0.64 -24.78 -16.82
N GLU A 42 -0.16 -24.93 -15.76
CA GLU A 42 0.35 -25.42 -14.47
C GLU A 42 0.98 -26.82 -14.57
N SER A 43 0.61 -27.60 -15.60
CA SER A 43 1.24 -28.91 -15.85
C SER A 43 2.73 -28.78 -16.24
N ASP A 44 3.13 -27.64 -16.80
CA ASP A 44 4.50 -27.37 -17.21
C ASP A 44 5.43 -27.05 -16.03
N TYR A 45 4.89 -26.74 -14.85
CA TYR A 45 5.68 -26.59 -13.62
C TYR A 45 6.44 -27.85 -13.24
N ARG A 46 5.91 -29.03 -13.63
CA ARG A 46 6.52 -30.33 -13.34
C ARG A 46 7.50 -30.79 -14.41
N LYS A 47 7.52 -30.13 -15.57
CA LYS A 47 8.45 -30.46 -16.66
C LYS A 47 9.73 -29.67 -16.41
N THR A 48 10.85 -30.37 -16.33
CA THR A 48 12.17 -29.74 -16.19
C THR A 48 12.93 -29.78 -17.50
N VAL A 49 13.73 -28.76 -17.73
CA VAL A 49 14.60 -28.62 -18.88
C VAL A 49 16.03 -28.47 -18.40
N THR A 50 16.96 -29.18 -19.04
CA THR A 50 18.40 -29.04 -18.80
C THR A 50 19.07 -28.32 -19.96
N LEU A 51 19.83 -27.29 -19.64
CA LEU A 51 20.61 -26.49 -20.59
C LEU A 51 22.01 -26.20 -20.03
N GLN A 52 22.92 -25.77 -20.89
CA GLN A 52 24.24 -25.31 -20.49
C GLN A 52 24.36 -23.79 -20.67
N ILE A 53 24.87 -23.10 -19.66
CA ILE A 53 25.19 -21.67 -19.70
C ILE A 53 26.69 -21.54 -19.37
N ASP A 54 27.46 -21.02 -20.32
CA ASP A 54 28.92 -20.88 -20.22
C ASP A 54 29.62 -22.19 -19.79
N GLY A 55 29.13 -23.32 -20.33
CA GLY A 55 29.63 -24.67 -20.03
C GLY A 55 29.12 -25.28 -18.71
N GLN A 56 28.38 -24.53 -17.89
CA GLN A 56 27.78 -25.04 -16.65
C GLN A 56 26.37 -25.55 -16.92
N SER A 57 26.07 -26.77 -16.46
CA SER A 57 24.73 -27.35 -16.61
C SER A 57 23.78 -26.81 -15.56
N VAL A 58 22.57 -26.42 -15.97
CA VAL A 58 21.50 -25.95 -15.10
C VAL A 58 20.20 -26.64 -15.48
N THR A 59 19.46 -27.11 -14.48
CA THR A 59 18.15 -27.75 -14.65
C THR A 59 17.10 -26.88 -14.00
N VAL A 60 16.13 -26.44 -14.80
CA VAL A 60 15.08 -25.47 -14.40
C VAL A 60 13.70 -26.01 -14.78
N PRO A 61 12.62 -25.62 -14.09
CA PRO A 61 11.27 -25.91 -14.57
C PRO A 61 11.02 -25.21 -15.92
N LEU A 62 10.18 -25.78 -16.78
CA LEU A 62 9.84 -25.21 -18.09
C LEU A 62 9.00 -23.93 -17.93
N ALA A 63 8.20 -23.87 -16.87
CA ALA A 63 7.41 -22.70 -16.50
C ALA A 63 7.45 -22.48 -14.98
N GLU A 64 7.27 -21.23 -14.58
CA GLU A 64 7.19 -20.79 -13.19
C GLU A 64 5.91 -19.95 -12.98
N PRO A 65 5.36 -19.92 -11.75
CA PRO A 65 4.25 -19.03 -11.45
C PRO A 65 4.70 -17.58 -11.55
N LEU A 66 3.89 -16.74 -12.22
CA LEU A 66 4.08 -15.30 -12.25
C LEU A 66 4.01 -14.75 -10.82
N LYS A 67 4.98 -13.92 -10.44
CA LYS A 67 5.02 -13.25 -9.15
C LYS A 67 4.85 -11.74 -9.31
N ASP A 68 4.13 -11.12 -8.38
CA ASP A 68 4.03 -9.67 -8.30
C ASP A 68 5.33 -9.04 -7.72
N ALA A 69 5.37 -7.72 -7.61
CA ALA A 69 6.51 -6.99 -7.07
C ALA A 69 6.81 -7.29 -5.58
N ASP A 70 5.83 -7.80 -4.85
CA ASP A 70 5.96 -8.21 -3.45
C ASP A 70 6.33 -9.71 -3.32
N GLY A 71 6.51 -10.41 -4.44
CA GLY A 71 6.88 -11.82 -4.51
C GLY A 71 5.71 -12.80 -4.34
N ASN A 72 4.46 -12.31 -4.28
CA ASN A 72 3.29 -13.16 -4.18
C ASN A 72 2.95 -13.75 -5.54
N ILE A 73 2.44 -14.98 -5.55
CA ILE A 73 1.98 -15.62 -6.77
C ILE A 73 0.72 -14.91 -7.27
N VAL A 74 0.76 -14.45 -8.52
CA VAL A 74 -0.40 -13.86 -9.19
C VAL A 74 -1.36 -14.98 -9.55
N GLN A 75 -2.59 -14.85 -9.04
CA GLN A 75 -3.69 -15.77 -9.33
C GLN A 75 -4.74 -15.10 -10.22
N ASP A 76 -5.37 -15.87 -11.08
CA ASP A 76 -6.51 -15.44 -11.88
C ASP A 76 -7.78 -15.28 -11.02
N ILE A 77 -8.88 -14.82 -11.63
CA ILE A 77 -10.19 -14.64 -10.98
C ILE A 77 -10.75 -15.94 -10.37
N GLU A 78 -10.28 -17.10 -10.82
CA GLU A 78 -10.67 -18.43 -10.36
C GLU A 78 -9.69 -19.00 -9.33
N GLY A 79 -8.67 -18.24 -8.92
CA GLY A 79 -7.67 -18.63 -7.92
C GLY A 79 -6.55 -19.54 -8.46
N ARG A 80 -6.47 -19.74 -9.78
CA ARG A 80 -5.40 -20.52 -10.42
C ARG A 80 -4.17 -19.66 -10.65
N THR A 81 -2.99 -20.25 -10.59
CA THR A 81 -1.74 -19.49 -10.78
C THR A 81 -1.55 -19.15 -12.25
N THR A 82 -1.06 -17.94 -12.56
CA THR A 82 -0.73 -17.57 -13.94
C THR A 82 0.68 -18.09 -14.30
N PRO A 83 0.82 -19.10 -15.17
CA PRO A 83 2.12 -19.65 -15.54
C PRO A 83 2.88 -18.73 -16.50
N LEU A 84 4.21 -18.68 -16.36
CA LEU A 84 5.15 -17.97 -17.24
C LEU A 84 6.26 -18.92 -17.67
N TYR A 85 6.61 -18.95 -18.96
CA TYR A 85 7.74 -19.77 -19.42
C TYR A 85 9.06 -19.29 -18.83
N THR A 86 9.89 -20.25 -18.44
CA THR A 86 11.24 -19.96 -17.94
C THR A 86 12.12 -19.47 -19.08
N THR A 87 12.71 -18.30 -18.89
CA THR A 87 13.59 -17.67 -19.88
C THR A 87 15.05 -18.03 -19.62
N ILE A 88 15.93 -17.84 -20.62
CA ILE A 88 17.37 -18.02 -20.44
C ILE A 88 17.91 -17.11 -19.32
N TYR A 89 17.38 -15.88 -19.21
CA TYR A 89 17.76 -14.98 -18.12
C TYR A 89 17.38 -15.54 -16.75
N ALA A 90 16.17 -16.09 -16.60
CA ALA A 90 15.73 -16.72 -15.35
C ALA A 90 16.61 -17.94 -14.99
N ALA A 91 16.97 -18.77 -15.98
CA ALA A 91 17.88 -19.89 -15.77
C ALA A 91 19.29 -19.44 -15.35
N ALA A 92 19.81 -18.36 -15.95
CA ALA A 92 21.07 -17.76 -15.52
C ALA A 92 20.96 -17.18 -14.09
N ALA A 93 19.84 -16.54 -13.76
CA ALA A 93 19.62 -16.03 -12.40
C ALA A 93 19.66 -17.17 -11.36
N GLN A 94 19.01 -18.30 -11.64
CA GLN A 94 19.03 -19.48 -10.75
C GLN A 94 20.45 -20.07 -10.58
N LEU A 95 21.28 -19.99 -11.62
CA LEU A 95 22.66 -20.49 -11.56
C LEU A 95 23.59 -19.57 -10.76
N TYR A 96 23.45 -18.25 -10.91
CA TYR A 96 24.42 -17.27 -10.39
C TYR A 96 23.97 -16.52 -9.12
N VAL A 97 22.67 -16.44 -8.82
CA VAL A 97 22.13 -15.75 -7.65
C VAL A 97 21.88 -16.77 -6.53
N LYS A 98 22.69 -16.68 -5.46
CA LYS A 98 22.53 -17.53 -4.27
C LYS A 98 21.94 -16.76 -3.10
N ASP A 99 22.42 -15.53 -2.93
CA ASP A 99 21.98 -14.61 -1.89
C ASP A 99 21.42 -13.31 -2.51
N VAL A 100 20.64 -12.55 -1.73
CA VAL A 100 20.14 -11.22 -2.16
C VAL A 100 21.34 -10.29 -2.43
N GLY A 101 21.34 -9.60 -3.57
CA GLY A 101 22.45 -8.73 -3.99
C GLY A 101 23.42 -9.39 -4.98
N ASP A 102 23.29 -10.70 -5.25
CA ASP A 102 24.11 -11.42 -6.21
C ASP A 102 23.71 -11.17 -7.68
N GLU A 103 22.74 -10.31 -7.98
CA GLU A 103 22.26 -10.05 -9.34
C GLU A 103 23.37 -9.50 -10.26
N ALA A 104 24.39 -8.87 -9.67
CA ALA A 104 25.59 -8.42 -10.38
C ALA A 104 26.43 -9.58 -10.94
N LYS A 105 26.32 -10.80 -10.37
CA LYS A 105 27.02 -12.02 -10.81
C LYS A 105 26.40 -12.64 -12.06
N ILE A 106 25.13 -12.35 -12.37
CA ILE A 106 24.46 -12.85 -13.58
C ILE A 106 25.20 -12.30 -14.79
N PRO A 107 25.74 -13.12 -15.71
CA PRO A 107 26.59 -12.64 -16.80
C PRO A 107 25.79 -12.10 -18.01
N ILE A 108 24.48 -11.94 -17.87
CA ILE A 108 23.58 -11.43 -18.91
C ILE A 108 23.12 -10.02 -18.47
N PRO A 109 23.60 -8.95 -19.12
CA PRO A 109 23.25 -7.59 -18.71
C PRO A 109 21.85 -7.19 -19.18
N THR A 110 21.14 -6.44 -18.34
CA THR A 110 19.79 -5.93 -18.63
C THR A 110 19.61 -4.54 -18.04
N LEU A 111 18.96 -3.63 -18.78
CA LEU A 111 18.46 -2.36 -18.25
C LEU A 111 16.94 -2.24 -18.30
N CYS A 112 16.27 -2.99 -19.18
CA CYS A 112 14.80 -2.95 -19.29
C CYS A 112 14.10 -4.05 -18.51
N HIS A 113 14.77 -5.10 -18.04
CA HIS A 113 14.12 -6.23 -17.37
C HIS A 113 14.31 -6.19 -15.86
N GLN A 114 13.30 -6.64 -15.12
CA GLN A 114 13.30 -6.90 -13.68
C GLN A 114 12.50 -8.20 -13.43
N PRO A 115 12.86 -9.03 -12.44
CA PRO A 115 12.23 -10.34 -12.24
C PRO A 115 10.70 -10.31 -12.04
N HIS A 116 10.18 -9.26 -11.41
CA HIS A 116 8.75 -9.09 -11.11
C HIS A 116 7.96 -8.35 -12.21
N MET A 117 8.54 -8.20 -13.41
CA MET A 117 7.89 -7.53 -14.54
C MET A 117 7.99 -8.38 -15.81
N THR A 118 6.96 -8.32 -16.64
CA THR A 118 6.91 -9.04 -17.92
C THR A 118 8.07 -8.59 -18.84
N PRO A 119 8.88 -9.51 -19.39
CA PRO A 119 10.05 -9.13 -20.19
C PRO A 119 9.70 -8.59 -21.58
N VAL A 120 10.19 -7.38 -21.90
CA VAL A 120 9.94 -6.70 -23.19
C VAL A 120 11.17 -6.65 -24.12
N GLY A 121 12.36 -6.95 -23.63
CA GLY A 121 13.58 -7.05 -24.45
C GLY A 121 14.03 -5.76 -25.17
N VAL A 122 13.47 -4.59 -24.86
CA VAL A 122 13.67 -3.35 -25.63
C VAL A 122 15.10 -2.79 -25.57
N CYS A 123 15.83 -2.97 -24.47
CA CYS A 123 17.21 -2.45 -24.35
C CYS A 123 18.26 -3.27 -25.12
N ARG A 124 17.93 -4.50 -25.54
CA ARG A 124 18.80 -5.43 -26.29
C ARG A 124 20.15 -5.80 -25.66
N LEU A 125 20.46 -5.36 -24.44
CA LEU A 125 21.70 -5.75 -23.75
C LEU A 125 21.77 -7.24 -23.39
N CYS A 126 20.63 -7.90 -23.20
CA CYS A 126 20.54 -9.32 -22.81
C CYS A 126 20.82 -10.30 -23.96
N VAL A 127 21.53 -9.88 -25.00
CA VAL A 127 21.84 -10.74 -26.15
C VAL A 127 22.80 -11.85 -25.74
N VAL A 128 22.51 -13.07 -26.18
CA VAL A 128 23.34 -14.26 -25.98
C VAL A 128 23.50 -15.02 -27.30
N GLN A 129 24.58 -15.78 -27.40
CA GLN A 129 24.78 -16.73 -28.48
C GLN A 129 24.22 -18.08 -28.05
N ILE A 130 23.39 -18.69 -28.90
CA ILE A 130 22.69 -19.94 -28.60
C ILE A 130 23.12 -21.00 -29.61
N TYR A 131 23.33 -22.22 -29.13
CA TYR A 131 23.35 -23.43 -29.94
C TYR A 131 22.18 -24.32 -29.54
N GLY A 132 21.55 -24.94 -30.53
CA GLY A 132 20.51 -25.95 -30.33
C GLY A 132 20.75 -27.16 -31.21
N GLN A 133 19.91 -28.18 -31.05
CA GLN A 133 19.90 -29.33 -31.93
C GLN A 133 18.98 -29.08 -33.13
N LYS A 134 19.58 -28.93 -34.32
CA LYS A 134 18.83 -28.87 -35.59
C LYS A 134 19.14 -30.14 -36.38
N ARG A 135 18.12 -30.97 -36.64
CA ARG A 135 18.24 -32.27 -37.34
C ARG A 135 19.33 -33.18 -36.74
N GLY A 136 19.40 -33.24 -35.42
CA GLY A 136 20.37 -34.06 -34.67
C GLY A 136 21.82 -33.55 -34.69
N LYS A 137 22.08 -32.35 -35.24
CA LYS A 137 23.40 -31.73 -35.22
C LYS A 137 23.40 -30.44 -34.38
N ARG A 138 24.51 -30.21 -33.67
CA ARG A 138 24.79 -28.95 -32.98
C ARG A 138 24.88 -27.83 -34.01
N ALA A 139 24.01 -26.83 -33.90
CA ALA A 139 23.97 -25.70 -34.82
C ALA A 139 23.85 -24.38 -34.05
N ALA A 140 24.69 -23.40 -34.40
CA ALA A 140 24.62 -22.06 -33.85
C ALA A 140 23.42 -21.31 -34.42
N GLU A 141 22.73 -20.53 -33.59
CA GLU A 141 21.82 -19.51 -34.08
C GLU A 141 22.59 -18.39 -34.76
N ARG A 142 22.12 -17.97 -35.94
CA ARG A 142 22.83 -16.99 -36.77
C ARG A 142 22.87 -15.61 -36.11
N LYS A 143 21.76 -15.23 -35.45
CA LYS A 143 21.59 -13.96 -34.74
C LYS A 143 21.81 -14.18 -33.25
N LEU A 144 22.34 -13.18 -32.56
CA LEU A 144 22.28 -13.16 -31.10
C LEU A 144 20.82 -12.91 -30.69
N LEU A 145 20.36 -13.64 -29.69
CA LEU A 145 18.96 -13.65 -29.27
C LEU A 145 18.81 -13.08 -27.84
N PRO A 146 17.70 -12.41 -27.53
CA PRO A 146 17.51 -11.80 -26.22
C PRO A 146 17.18 -12.84 -25.15
N ALA A 147 18.07 -13.07 -24.20
CA ALA A 147 17.91 -14.04 -23.13
C ALA A 147 16.69 -13.78 -22.22
N CYS A 148 16.28 -12.52 -22.04
CA CYS A 148 15.14 -12.18 -21.17
C CYS A 148 13.78 -12.56 -21.77
N GLN A 149 13.68 -12.83 -23.07
CA GLN A 149 12.44 -13.25 -23.73
C GLN A 149 12.54 -14.66 -24.30
N HIS A 150 13.75 -15.16 -24.54
CA HIS A 150 13.93 -16.47 -25.13
C HIS A 150 13.71 -17.56 -24.09
N GLN A 151 12.77 -18.45 -24.38
CA GLN A 151 12.44 -19.61 -23.56
C GLN A 151 13.58 -20.63 -23.58
N VAL A 152 13.80 -21.29 -22.45
CA VAL A 152 14.75 -22.42 -22.36
C VAL A 152 14.25 -23.65 -23.11
N LYS A 153 15.15 -24.41 -23.74
CA LYS A 153 14.85 -25.69 -24.39
C LYS A 153 15.87 -26.74 -23.99
N GLU A 154 15.45 -28.00 -24.07
CA GLU A 154 16.30 -29.13 -23.70
C GLU A 154 17.54 -29.19 -24.59
N GLY A 155 18.71 -29.38 -23.96
CA GLY A 155 19.99 -29.48 -24.65
C GLY A 155 20.45 -28.18 -25.30
N MET A 156 19.89 -27.03 -24.91
CA MET A 156 20.36 -25.71 -25.36
C MET A 156 21.74 -25.40 -24.75
N GLU A 157 22.66 -24.86 -25.55
CA GLU A 157 23.92 -24.30 -25.05
C GLU A 157 23.91 -22.77 -25.26
N VAL A 158 24.18 -22.03 -24.20
CA VAL A 158 24.12 -20.57 -24.15
C VAL A 158 25.49 -20.02 -23.78
N PHE A 159 25.97 -19.07 -24.58
CA PHE A 159 27.20 -18.34 -24.33
C PHE A 159 26.87 -16.87 -24.04
N THR A 160 27.36 -16.39 -22.90
CA THR A 160 27.11 -15.05 -22.38
C THR A 160 28.35 -14.15 -22.51
N MET A 161 28.34 -12.98 -21.87
CA MET A 161 29.50 -12.09 -21.85
C MET A 161 30.67 -12.65 -21.03
N ASN A 162 30.46 -13.69 -20.22
CA ASN A 162 31.52 -14.35 -19.44
C ASN A 162 32.14 -15.54 -20.16
N ALA A 163 31.52 -16.05 -21.23
CA ALA A 163 32.08 -17.17 -22.00
C ALA A 163 33.47 -16.85 -22.56
N GLU A 164 34.38 -17.81 -22.50
CA GLU A 164 35.66 -17.73 -23.21
C GLU A 164 35.48 -18.08 -24.70
N GLY A 165 36.42 -17.60 -25.53
CA GLY A 165 36.43 -17.88 -26.97
C GLY A 165 35.53 -16.98 -27.81
N ALA A 166 35.45 -17.32 -29.10
CA ALA A 166 34.89 -16.44 -30.14
C ALA A 166 33.41 -16.07 -29.92
N ASP A 167 32.60 -16.99 -29.40
CA ASP A 167 31.18 -16.74 -29.13
C ASP A 167 30.99 -15.73 -27.99
N GLY A 168 31.77 -15.86 -26.91
CA GLY A 168 31.79 -14.90 -25.81
C GLY A 168 32.35 -13.54 -26.22
N ASP A 169 33.41 -13.51 -27.04
CA ASP A 169 33.96 -12.26 -27.61
C ASP A 169 32.93 -11.51 -28.46
N ARG A 170 32.17 -12.24 -29.28
CA ARG A 170 31.08 -11.69 -30.10
C ARG A 170 29.98 -11.08 -29.23
N VAL A 171 29.59 -11.75 -28.16
CA VAL A 171 28.58 -11.25 -27.20
C VAL A 171 29.11 -10.00 -26.48
N ARG A 172 30.32 -10.07 -25.89
CA ARG A 172 30.95 -8.93 -25.21
C ARG A 172 31.05 -7.70 -26.10
N GLN A 173 31.54 -7.86 -27.33
CA GLN A 173 31.68 -6.75 -28.27
C GLN A 173 30.32 -6.13 -28.64
N THR A 174 29.29 -6.96 -28.84
CA THR A 174 27.95 -6.47 -29.17
C THR A 174 27.34 -5.69 -28.01
N VAL A 175 27.39 -6.24 -26.80
CA VAL A 175 26.88 -5.60 -25.58
C VAL A 175 27.63 -4.29 -25.31
N LYS A 176 28.95 -4.27 -25.49
CA LYS A 176 29.78 -3.07 -25.36
C LYS A 176 29.31 -1.96 -26.30
N VAL A 177 29.16 -2.24 -27.59
CA VAL A 177 28.70 -1.24 -28.57
C VAL A 177 27.29 -0.72 -28.27
N LEU A 178 26.37 -1.62 -27.88
CA LEU A 178 25.01 -1.22 -27.48
C LEU A 178 25.03 -0.29 -26.25
N THR A 179 25.89 -0.59 -25.28
CA THR A 179 26.05 0.25 -24.08
C THR A 179 26.64 1.61 -24.42
N GLU A 180 27.62 1.67 -25.32
CA GLU A 180 28.22 2.93 -25.82
C GLU A 180 27.16 3.81 -26.50
N LEU A 181 26.33 3.23 -27.37
CA LEU A 181 25.25 3.96 -28.06
C LEU A 181 24.22 4.53 -27.08
N LEU A 182 23.75 3.71 -26.13
CA LEU A 182 22.80 4.17 -25.10
C LEU A 182 23.40 5.27 -24.23
N ALA A 183 24.68 5.15 -23.87
CA ALA A 183 25.35 6.11 -23.00
C ALA A 183 25.57 7.47 -23.68
N VAL A 184 25.98 7.51 -24.95
CA VAL A 184 26.17 8.79 -25.67
C VAL A 184 24.87 9.60 -25.71
N ASP A 185 23.75 8.94 -26.02
CA ASP A 185 22.47 9.62 -26.16
C ASP A 185 21.84 9.99 -24.82
N HIS A 186 21.94 9.11 -23.81
CA HIS A 186 21.08 9.16 -22.62
C HIS A 186 21.81 9.22 -21.27
N LEU A 187 23.13 9.03 -21.21
CA LEU A 187 23.88 9.22 -19.97
C LEU A 187 24.15 10.72 -19.80
N LYS A 188 23.24 11.40 -19.09
CA LYS A 188 23.31 12.83 -18.79
C LYS A 188 23.60 13.05 -17.29
N PRO A 189 24.13 14.22 -16.91
CA PRO A 189 24.12 14.66 -15.51
C PRO A 189 22.70 14.63 -14.94
N ALA A 190 22.57 14.33 -13.66
CA ALA A 190 21.30 14.34 -12.96
C ALA A 190 20.74 15.75 -12.86
N GLU A 191 19.41 15.84 -12.94
CA GLU A 191 18.66 17.07 -12.73
C GLU A 191 17.85 16.97 -11.41
N PRO A 192 17.97 17.93 -10.48
CA PRO A 192 18.94 19.04 -10.49
C PRO A 192 20.37 18.54 -10.25
N PRO A 193 21.41 19.29 -10.71
CA PRO A 193 22.81 18.89 -10.58
C PRO A 193 23.29 18.66 -9.13
N SER A 194 22.60 19.27 -8.15
CA SER A 194 22.87 19.07 -6.73
C SER A 194 22.67 17.62 -6.26
N LEU A 195 21.84 16.83 -6.97
CA LEU A 195 21.60 15.43 -6.65
C LEU A 195 22.55 14.46 -7.37
N GLU A 196 23.43 14.93 -8.26
CA GLU A 196 24.32 14.07 -9.06
C GLU A 196 25.11 13.09 -8.19
N LYS A 197 25.71 13.59 -7.10
CA LYS A 197 26.49 12.76 -6.18
C LYS A 197 25.65 11.65 -5.52
N GLU A 198 24.39 11.92 -5.24
CA GLU A 198 23.47 10.99 -4.57
C GLU A 198 22.86 9.99 -5.57
N LEU A 199 22.57 10.42 -6.81
CA LEU A 199 21.90 9.61 -7.83
C LEU A 199 22.85 8.80 -8.70
N ALA A 200 24.09 9.23 -8.90
CA ALA A 200 25.08 8.55 -9.74
C ALA A 200 25.28 7.06 -9.35
N PRO A 201 25.36 6.67 -8.07
CA PRO A 201 25.45 5.25 -7.68
C PRO A 201 24.25 4.40 -8.13
N PHE A 202 23.10 5.03 -8.36
CA PHE A 202 21.85 4.37 -8.73
C PHE A 202 21.53 4.46 -10.22
N ASN A 203 22.40 5.10 -11.02
CA ASN A 203 22.30 5.10 -12.48
C ASN A 203 22.84 3.75 -13.01
N GLU A 204 21.93 2.83 -13.34
CA GLU A 204 22.25 1.52 -13.88
C GLU A 204 22.96 1.61 -15.23
N LEU A 205 22.64 2.59 -16.08
CA LEU A 205 23.34 2.80 -17.36
C LEU A 205 24.79 3.23 -17.11
N GLY A 206 25.02 4.15 -16.18
CA GLY A 206 26.38 4.55 -15.77
C GLY A 206 27.21 3.36 -15.25
N ARG A 207 26.62 2.51 -14.40
CA ARG A 207 27.26 1.27 -13.94
C ARG A 207 27.49 0.27 -15.08
N MET A 208 26.56 0.20 -16.03
CA MET A 208 26.66 -0.68 -17.20
C MET A 208 27.87 -0.32 -18.08
N VAL A 209 28.19 0.98 -18.20
CA VAL A 209 29.39 1.44 -18.93
C VAL A 209 30.65 0.80 -18.35
N GLY A 210 30.81 0.85 -17.03
CA GLY A 210 31.93 0.20 -16.34
C GLY A 210 31.92 -1.32 -16.49
N ARG A 211 30.76 -1.95 -16.26
CA ARG A 211 30.58 -3.40 -16.35
C ARG A 211 30.91 -3.98 -17.74
N CYS A 212 30.64 -3.23 -18.81
CA CYS A 212 30.88 -3.67 -20.18
C CYS A 212 32.18 -3.14 -20.78
N HIS A 213 32.99 -2.42 -20.00
CA HIS A 213 34.19 -1.70 -20.48
C HIS A 213 33.91 -0.84 -21.72
N ALA A 214 32.74 -0.20 -21.72
CA ALA A 214 32.27 0.68 -22.80
C ALA A 214 33.02 2.01 -22.76
N VAL A 215 33.33 2.55 -23.93
CA VAL A 215 33.97 3.86 -24.09
C VAL A 215 33.06 4.75 -24.94
N PRO A 216 32.06 5.42 -24.35
CA PRO A 216 31.06 6.20 -25.10
C PRO A 216 31.68 7.26 -26.01
N SER A 217 32.79 7.87 -25.58
CA SER A 217 33.53 8.87 -26.36
C SER A 217 34.05 8.36 -27.72
N ARG A 218 34.12 7.05 -27.93
CA ARG A 218 34.45 6.44 -29.23
C ARG A 218 33.39 6.70 -30.31
N ILE A 219 32.14 6.86 -29.89
CA ILE A 219 30.97 7.07 -30.78
C ILE A 219 30.50 8.53 -30.71
N ALA A 220 30.99 9.31 -29.74
CA ALA A 220 30.82 10.76 -29.70
C ALA A 220 31.55 11.39 -30.90
N LEU A 221 30.95 11.28 -32.07
CA LEU A 221 31.26 12.14 -33.19
C LEU A 221 30.75 13.52 -32.79
N ASP A 222 31.67 14.48 -32.67
CA ASP A 222 31.37 15.90 -32.76
C ASP A 222 30.79 16.17 -34.16
N VAL A 223 29.56 15.69 -34.44
CA VAL A 223 28.86 16.02 -35.66
C VAL A 223 28.36 17.44 -35.47
N PHE A 224 29.18 18.37 -35.95
CA PHE A 224 28.82 19.76 -36.23
C PHE A 224 27.46 19.81 -36.93
N SER A 225 26.44 20.12 -36.16
CA SER A 225 25.23 20.77 -36.65
C SER A 225 24.99 21.88 -35.66
N ASP A 226 25.68 23.00 -35.87
CA ASP A 226 25.46 24.22 -35.11
C ASP A 226 24.47 25.10 -35.89
N PRO A 227 23.23 25.32 -35.40
CA PRO A 227 22.65 24.76 -34.18
C PRO A 227 21.91 23.44 -34.41
N ALA A 228 21.76 22.65 -33.35
CA ALA A 228 20.92 21.46 -33.35
C ALA A 228 19.46 21.84 -33.67
N PRO A 229 18.73 21.08 -34.50
CA PRO A 229 17.31 21.31 -34.73
C PRO A 229 16.56 21.27 -33.39
N GLN A 230 15.90 22.37 -33.02
CA GLN A 230 15.01 22.41 -31.87
C GLN A 230 13.83 21.45 -32.15
N PRO A 231 13.62 20.40 -31.33
CA PRO A 231 12.46 19.55 -31.50
C PRO A 231 11.19 20.40 -31.28
N PRO A 232 10.15 20.24 -32.13
CA PRO A 232 8.92 21.00 -31.95
C PRO A 232 8.28 20.72 -30.57
N PRO A 233 7.61 21.70 -29.97
CA PRO A 233 7.26 21.72 -28.54
C PRO A 233 6.30 20.62 -28.05
N ASN A 234 5.66 19.87 -28.96
CA ASN A 234 4.60 18.89 -28.64
C ASN A 234 4.96 17.44 -28.97
N VAL A 235 6.23 17.09 -28.84
CA VAL A 235 6.76 15.75 -29.15
C VAL A 235 7.07 14.97 -27.87
N GLY A 236 7.03 13.63 -27.89
CA GLY A 236 7.28 12.74 -26.74
C GLY A 236 8.60 12.94 -25.97
N ARG A 237 9.50 13.81 -26.45
CA ARG A 237 10.72 14.26 -25.76
C ARG A 237 10.57 15.70 -25.27
N ARG A 238 9.79 15.92 -24.22
CA ARG A 238 9.45 17.25 -23.66
C ARG A 238 10.58 17.95 -22.87
N GLY A 239 11.82 17.50 -22.99
CA GLY A 239 12.92 18.00 -22.16
C GLY A 239 12.71 17.64 -20.69
N LEU A 240 12.96 18.59 -19.78
CA LEU A 240 12.74 18.44 -18.34
C LEU A 240 11.32 18.86 -17.94
N ASP A 241 10.53 17.93 -17.44
CA ASP A 241 9.20 18.16 -16.85
C ASP A 241 9.31 18.23 -15.32
N THR A 242 9.02 19.40 -14.76
CA THR A 242 9.00 19.70 -13.32
C THR A 242 7.59 19.97 -12.78
N SER A 243 6.55 19.67 -13.57
CA SER A 243 5.15 20.00 -13.25
C SER A 243 4.62 19.26 -12.00
N SER A 244 5.14 18.07 -11.70
CA SER A 244 4.74 17.30 -10.53
C SER A 244 5.41 17.84 -9.26
N PRO A 245 4.69 18.05 -8.15
CA PRO A 245 5.27 18.56 -6.90
C PRO A 245 6.19 17.54 -6.20
N VAL A 246 6.25 16.30 -6.68
CA VAL A 246 6.98 15.19 -6.06
C VAL A 246 8.07 14.62 -6.96
N PHE A 247 7.88 14.67 -8.28
CA PHE A 247 8.78 14.01 -9.23
C PHE A 247 9.19 14.97 -10.36
N MET A 248 10.35 14.69 -10.96
CA MET A 248 10.82 15.33 -12.19
C MET A 248 11.08 14.26 -13.23
N VAL A 249 10.86 14.63 -14.49
CA VAL A 249 11.09 13.74 -15.64
C VAL A 249 12.00 14.43 -16.63
N ASP A 250 13.25 13.97 -16.70
CA ASP A 250 14.15 14.32 -17.80
C ASP A 250 13.93 13.33 -18.96
N HIS A 251 13.16 13.75 -19.96
CA HIS A 251 12.92 12.93 -21.14
C HIS A 251 14.19 12.70 -21.97
N SER A 252 15.23 13.52 -21.83
CA SER A 252 16.50 13.36 -22.57
C SER A 252 17.33 12.19 -22.05
N ALA A 253 17.30 11.92 -20.74
CA ALA A 253 17.94 10.78 -20.10
C ALA A 253 17.17 9.45 -20.26
N CYS A 254 15.98 9.46 -20.88
CA CYS A 254 15.13 8.27 -21.00
C CYS A 254 15.57 7.34 -22.13
N ILE A 255 16.02 6.13 -21.79
CA ILE A 255 16.37 5.06 -22.76
C ILE A 255 15.15 4.27 -23.28
N MET A 256 13.92 4.73 -23.03
CA MET A 256 12.66 4.06 -23.44
C MET A 256 12.57 2.58 -23.02
N CYS A 257 13.10 2.24 -21.84
CA CYS A 257 13.15 0.87 -21.32
C CYS A 257 11.80 0.28 -20.89
N GLU A 258 10.73 1.09 -20.88
CA GLU A 258 9.37 0.72 -20.45
C GLU A 258 9.25 0.22 -19.01
N ARG A 259 10.29 0.32 -18.17
CA ARG A 259 10.17 -0.04 -16.74
C ARG A 259 9.17 0.86 -16.02
N CYS A 260 9.12 2.15 -16.34
CA CYS A 260 8.14 3.07 -15.76
C CYS A 260 6.69 2.75 -16.19
N ILE A 261 6.49 2.31 -17.43
CA ILE A 261 5.19 1.90 -17.98
C ILE A 261 4.70 0.65 -17.24
N ARG A 262 5.54 -0.39 -17.16
CA ARG A 262 5.19 -1.63 -16.46
C ARG A 262 5.09 -1.47 -14.95
N GLY A 263 5.93 -0.64 -14.33
CA GLY A 263 5.75 -0.26 -12.93
C GLY A 263 4.41 0.45 -12.67
N CYS A 264 3.98 1.32 -13.58
CA CYS A 264 2.68 1.99 -13.46
C CYS A 264 1.49 1.05 -13.71
N GLY A 265 1.57 0.16 -14.70
CA GLY A 265 0.49 -0.74 -15.11
C GLY A 265 0.50 -2.10 -14.40
N GLU A 266 1.58 -2.88 -14.51
CA GLU A 266 1.66 -4.25 -13.97
C GLU A 266 1.81 -4.26 -12.44
N VAL A 267 2.62 -3.34 -11.88
CA VAL A 267 2.92 -3.33 -10.44
C VAL A 267 1.90 -2.52 -9.62
N ARG A 268 1.44 -1.38 -10.15
CA ARG A 268 0.53 -0.47 -9.42
C ARG A 268 -0.89 -0.39 -9.99
N ALA A 269 -1.15 -0.95 -11.17
CA ALA A 269 -2.46 -0.90 -11.85
C ALA A 269 -3.02 0.51 -12.08
N ASN A 270 -2.17 1.54 -12.16
CA ASN A 270 -2.58 2.92 -12.40
C ASN A 270 -2.75 3.25 -13.89
N ASN A 271 -1.93 2.65 -14.76
CA ASN A 271 -1.98 2.81 -16.23
C ASN A 271 -1.84 4.27 -16.76
N VAL A 272 -1.13 5.13 -16.03
CA VAL A 272 -0.91 6.54 -16.39
C VAL A 272 0.23 6.73 -17.40
N VAL A 273 1.28 5.91 -17.33
CA VAL A 273 2.49 6.08 -18.16
C VAL A 273 2.41 5.22 -19.42
N GLY A 274 2.64 5.82 -20.58
CA GLY A 274 2.62 5.16 -21.89
C GLY A 274 3.78 5.57 -22.80
N ARG A 275 3.69 5.17 -24.08
CA ARG A 275 4.58 5.62 -25.16
C ARG A 275 3.83 6.57 -26.08
N THR A 276 4.53 7.56 -26.61
CA THR A 276 4.03 8.45 -27.65
C THR A 276 5.10 8.75 -28.69
N GLY A 277 4.67 9.27 -29.85
CA GLY A 277 5.56 9.68 -30.94
C GLY A 277 6.13 8.52 -31.78
N LYS A 278 6.97 8.86 -32.76
CA LYS A 278 7.65 7.93 -33.69
C LYS A 278 9.06 8.41 -34.01
N GLY A 279 9.99 7.51 -34.33
CA GLY A 279 11.37 7.88 -34.70
C GLY A 279 12.07 8.68 -33.59
N VAL A 280 12.74 9.79 -33.94
CA VAL A 280 13.40 10.69 -32.98
C VAL A 280 12.43 11.37 -32.01
N ASN A 281 11.14 11.40 -32.37
CA ASN A 281 10.06 12.00 -31.60
C ASN A 281 9.44 11.02 -30.58
N ALA A 282 9.91 9.78 -30.53
CA ALA A 282 9.43 8.78 -29.58
C ALA A 282 9.91 9.07 -28.16
N GLY A 283 9.01 8.87 -27.20
CA GLY A 283 9.31 9.00 -25.77
C GLY A 283 8.20 8.44 -24.90
N ILE A 284 8.38 8.57 -23.59
CA ILE A 284 7.32 8.26 -22.63
C ILE A 284 6.33 9.42 -22.53
N SER A 285 5.08 9.10 -22.21
CA SER A 285 4.00 10.06 -22.01
C SER A 285 3.19 9.74 -20.75
N PHE A 286 2.49 10.73 -20.22
CA PHE A 286 1.50 10.56 -19.16
C PHE A 286 0.11 10.85 -19.75
N ASP A 287 -0.88 9.98 -19.52
CA ASP A 287 -2.22 10.03 -20.11
C ASP A 287 -2.19 10.37 -21.61
N LEU A 288 -2.80 11.50 -22.00
CA LEU A 288 -2.87 11.99 -23.38
C LEU A 288 -1.64 12.82 -23.76
N ASN A 289 -0.47 12.40 -23.30
CA ASN A 289 0.76 13.17 -23.36
C ASN A 289 0.58 14.54 -22.68
N ASP A 290 0.13 14.52 -21.42
CA ASP A 290 0.14 15.65 -20.48
C ASP A 290 1.45 15.67 -19.68
N PRO A 291 1.88 16.83 -19.13
CA PRO A 291 2.92 16.87 -18.12
C PRO A 291 2.51 16.01 -16.91
N MET A 292 3.48 15.42 -16.20
CA MET A 292 3.17 14.47 -15.11
C MET A 292 2.25 15.08 -14.05
N GLY A 293 2.45 16.33 -13.66
CA GLY A 293 1.63 17.03 -12.67
C GLY A 293 0.18 17.25 -13.07
N ASN A 294 -0.11 17.22 -14.38
CA ASN A 294 -1.45 17.39 -14.94
C ASN A 294 -2.11 16.06 -15.36
N SER A 295 -1.41 14.95 -15.19
CA SER A 295 -1.92 13.60 -15.46
C SER A 295 -2.63 12.99 -14.24
N GLY A 296 -3.27 11.82 -14.41
CA GLY A 296 -3.82 10.96 -13.37
C GLY A 296 -2.77 10.31 -12.46
N CYS A 297 -1.51 10.79 -12.47
CA CYS A 297 -0.44 10.28 -11.62
C CYS A 297 -0.79 10.42 -10.13
N VAL A 298 -0.96 9.29 -9.46
CA VAL A 298 -1.22 9.22 -8.01
C VAL A 298 0.03 9.38 -7.13
N GLN A 299 1.17 9.75 -7.74
CA GLN A 299 2.42 10.05 -7.05
C GLN A 299 3.01 8.91 -6.19
N CYS A 300 2.77 7.65 -6.55
CA CYS A 300 3.24 6.48 -5.77
C CYS A 300 4.76 6.21 -5.83
N GLY A 301 5.48 6.80 -6.80
CA GLY A 301 6.93 6.68 -6.95
C GLY A 301 7.48 5.39 -7.58
N GLU A 302 6.63 4.47 -8.00
CA GLU A 302 7.06 3.20 -8.62
C GLU A 302 7.93 3.45 -9.87
N CYS A 303 7.48 4.33 -10.77
CA CYS A 303 8.20 4.66 -11.99
C CYS A 303 9.59 5.27 -11.74
N MET A 304 9.76 6.03 -10.65
CA MET A 304 11.04 6.62 -10.23
C MET A 304 12.00 5.54 -9.71
N VAL A 305 11.49 4.63 -8.88
CA VAL A 305 12.27 3.52 -8.33
C VAL A 305 12.74 2.57 -9.43
N SER A 306 11.89 2.23 -10.40
CA SER A 306 12.25 1.32 -11.49
C SER A 306 13.12 1.96 -12.58
N CYS A 307 13.25 3.30 -12.61
CA CYS A 307 13.95 3.99 -13.69
C CYS A 307 15.47 3.72 -13.67
N PRO A 308 16.07 3.11 -14.72
CA PRO A 308 17.47 2.72 -14.71
C PRO A 308 18.45 3.89 -14.90
N THR A 309 18.01 5.00 -15.48
CA THR A 309 18.88 6.16 -15.81
C THR A 309 18.66 7.37 -14.91
N SER A 310 17.71 7.30 -13.97
CA SER A 310 17.22 8.46 -13.20
C SER A 310 16.53 9.53 -14.05
N ALA A 311 16.12 9.19 -15.28
CA ALA A 311 15.24 10.02 -16.11
C ALA A 311 13.90 10.36 -15.42
N ILE A 312 13.46 9.55 -14.47
CA ILE A 312 12.40 9.93 -13.53
C ILE A 312 13.04 9.91 -12.15
N THR A 313 13.00 11.04 -11.47
CA THR A 313 13.60 11.24 -10.14
C THR A 313 12.64 12.01 -9.23
N PHE A 314 12.94 12.10 -7.95
CA PHE A 314 12.16 12.88 -6.99
C PHE A 314 12.58 14.35 -7.00
N GLN A 315 11.63 15.25 -6.77
CA GLN A 315 11.94 16.62 -6.39
C GLN A 315 12.53 16.62 -4.98
N PRO A 316 13.61 17.38 -4.70
CA PRO A 316 14.10 17.60 -3.35
C PRO A 316 12.95 18.13 -2.47
N GLY A 317 12.33 17.24 -1.69
CA GLY A 317 11.21 17.56 -0.83
C GLY A 317 11.66 18.27 0.44
N ALA A 318 10.72 18.97 1.08
CA ALA A 318 10.96 19.59 2.37
C ALA A 318 11.36 18.52 3.40
N ARG A 319 12.55 18.68 4.00
CA ARG A 319 13.11 17.77 4.99
C ARG A 319 12.50 18.06 6.36
N ILE A 320 12.25 17.02 7.16
CA ILE A 320 11.86 17.20 8.56
C ILE A 320 12.98 17.99 9.25
N GLN A 321 12.65 19.17 9.77
CA GLN A 321 13.60 19.98 10.52
C GLN A 321 13.67 19.45 11.95
N VAL A 322 14.69 18.67 12.25
CA VAL A 322 15.07 18.40 13.64
C VAL A 322 15.72 19.68 14.17
N SER A 323 15.27 20.15 15.34
CA SER A 323 15.85 21.35 15.97
C SER A 323 17.37 21.20 16.09
N PRO A 324 18.17 22.14 15.55
CA PRO A 324 19.64 22.06 15.62
C PRO A 324 20.18 21.98 17.06
N ASN A 325 19.38 22.43 18.03
CA ASN A 325 19.75 22.43 19.44
C ASN A 325 19.50 21.09 20.15
N ASP A 326 18.72 20.18 19.55
CA ASP A 326 18.40 18.87 20.14
C ASP A 326 19.45 17.82 19.70
N LYS A 327 20.59 17.79 20.41
CA LYS A 327 21.68 16.81 20.15
C LYS A 327 21.28 15.35 20.36
N SER A 328 20.09 15.08 20.92
CA SER A 328 19.60 13.71 21.09
C SER A 328 19.00 13.14 19.81
N LYS A 329 18.77 13.97 18.79
CA LYS A 329 18.13 13.58 17.52
C LYS A 329 19.00 13.93 16.32
N GLU A 330 19.03 13.02 15.35
CA GLU A 330 19.77 13.20 14.11
C GLU A 330 18.99 12.56 12.96
N VAL A 331 18.88 13.26 11.82
CA VAL A 331 18.29 12.69 10.61
C VAL A 331 19.32 11.73 10.00
N LEU A 332 18.91 10.48 9.77
CA LEU A 332 19.79 9.46 9.21
C LEU A 332 20.02 9.67 7.72
N ALA A 333 21.27 9.55 7.27
CA ALA A 333 21.59 9.63 5.85
C ALA A 333 21.15 8.34 5.12
N ALA A 334 20.79 8.45 3.84
CA ALA A 334 20.41 7.29 3.04
C ALA A 334 21.48 6.17 3.02
N ALA A 335 22.77 6.54 3.02
CA ALA A 335 23.87 5.58 3.04
C ALA A 335 23.87 4.71 4.31
N GLU A 336 23.53 5.28 5.47
CA GLU A 336 23.44 4.53 6.73
C GLU A 336 22.23 3.59 6.73
N LEU A 337 21.10 4.01 6.15
CA LEU A 337 19.94 3.14 5.97
C LEU A 337 20.28 1.96 5.05
N ILE A 338 20.92 2.22 3.91
CA ILE A 338 21.31 1.19 2.93
C ILE A 338 22.29 0.17 3.54
N ALA A 339 23.19 0.62 4.41
CA ALA A 339 24.17 -0.26 5.05
C ALA A 339 23.55 -1.19 6.11
N ASP A 340 22.35 -0.88 6.61
CA ASP A 340 21.69 -1.66 7.65
C ASP A 340 20.97 -2.89 7.06
N PRO A 341 21.22 -4.13 7.56
CA PRO A 341 20.63 -5.35 7.01
C PRO A 341 19.10 -5.36 6.98
N LEU A 342 18.42 -4.62 7.87
CA LEU A 342 16.96 -4.54 7.87
C LEU A 342 16.41 -3.84 6.62
N PHE A 343 17.19 -2.96 6.00
CA PHE A 343 16.76 -2.17 4.86
C PHE A 343 17.28 -2.73 3.53
N ALA A 344 18.01 -3.86 3.54
CA ALA A 344 18.61 -4.46 2.35
C ALA A 344 17.59 -4.79 1.25
N GLY A 345 16.35 -5.10 1.62
CA GLY A 345 15.25 -5.36 0.66
C GLY A 345 14.55 -4.11 0.14
N ILE A 346 14.85 -2.91 0.66
CA ILE A 346 14.22 -1.66 0.22
C ILE A 346 15.03 -1.03 -0.90
N PRO A 347 14.40 -0.60 -2.01
CA PRO A 347 15.10 0.07 -3.10
C PRO A 347 15.88 1.31 -2.61
N PRO A 348 17.19 1.42 -2.90
CA PRO A 348 18.00 2.53 -2.40
C PRO A 348 17.51 3.92 -2.82
N LYS A 349 16.96 4.07 -4.03
CA LYS A 349 16.34 5.33 -4.50
C LYS A 349 15.15 5.74 -3.62
N PHE A 350 14.38 4.78 -3.11
CA PHE A 350 13.31 5.05 -2.16
C PHE A 350 13.86 5.53 -0.82
N LEU A 351 14.92 4.90 -0.29
CA LEU A 351 15.58 5.34 0.94
C LEU A 351 16.19 6.73 0.80
N LEU A 352 16.74 7.05 -0.36
CA LEU A 352 17.25 8.39 -0.66
C LEU A 352 16.14 9.44 -0.66
N TRP A 353 15.02 9.13 -1.32
CA TRP A 353 13.84 9.99 -1.34
C TRP A 353 13.26 10.20 0.07
N GLN A 354 13.29 9.16 0.92
CA GLN A 354 12.67 9.15 2.25
C GLN A 354 13.65 9.34 3.41
N GLN A 355 14.92 9.68 3.16
CA GLN A 355 15.97 9.76 4.20
C GLN A 355 15.60 10.71 5.35
N GLY A 356 14.85 11.79 5.04
CA GLY A 356 14.37 12.75 6.03
C GLY A 356 13.33 12.21 7.01
N LEU A 357 12.85 10.98 6.83
CA LEU A 357 11.77 10.37 7.61
C LEU A 357 12.26 9.35 8.65
N VAL A 358 13.58 9.22 8.81
CA VAL A 358 14.19 8.32 9.78
C VAL A 358 15.11 9.12 10.69
N ILE A 359 14.80 9.12 11.99
CA ILE A 359 15.49 9.94 12.99
C ILE A 359 16.18 9.01 13.99
N ARG A 360 17.51 9.08 14.06
CA ARG A 360 18.27 8.47 15.15
C ARG A 360 17.98 9.23 16.45
N ARG A 361 17.63 8.50 17.52
CA ARG A 361 17.46 9.04 18.87
C ARG A 361 18.40 8.37 19.84
N LYS A 362 19.23 9.19 20.49
CA LYS A 362 20.08 8.79 21.60
C LYS A 362 19.30 8.97 22.90
N LEU A 363 19.24 7.92 23.70
CA LEU A 363 18.46 7.85 24.92
C LEU A 363 19.37 7.75 26.13
N ASN A 364 19.03 8.48 27.19
CA ASN A 364 19.58 8.30 28.54
C ASN A 364 18.61 7.47 29.39
N ALA A 365 19.13 6.84 30.44
CA ALA A 365 18.31 6.14 31.43
C ALA A 365 17.26 7.09 32.02
N GLY A 366 15.99 6.68 32.02
CA GLY A 366 14.86 7.47 32.50
C GLY A 366 14.14 8.30 31.43
N ASP A 367 14.69 8.44 30.22
CA ASP A 367 14.04 9.18 29.14
C ASP A 367 12.70 8.55 28.74
N VAL A 368 11.66 9.37 28.64
CA VAL A 368 10.34 8.92 28.19
C VAL A 368 10.24 9.15 26.68
N LEU A 369 10.08 8.07 25.91
CA LEU A 369 9.93 8.18 24.46
C LEU A 369 8.53 8.66 24.09
N PHE A 370 7.51 8.02 24.68
CA PHE A 370 6.12 8.41 24.57
C PHE A 370 5.30 7.86 25.74
N ARG A 371 4.13 8.45 25.95
CA ARG A 371 3.15 8.06 26.96
C ARG A 371 1.95 7.39 26.31
N GLU A 372 1.25 6.58 27.09
CA GLU A 372 -0.06 6.08 26.71
C GLU A 372 -1.00 7.25 26.40
N GLY A 373 -1.77 7.12 25.31
CA GLY A 373 -2.64 8.17 24.78
C GLY A 373 -1.96 9.17 23.84
N ASP A 374 -0.62 9.20 23.76
CA ASP A 374 0.07 10.08 22.80
C ASP A 374 -0.24 9.67 21.34
N PRO A 375 -0.08 10.58 20.36
CA PRO A 375 -0.27 10.23 18.95
C PRO A 375 0.71 9.17 18.47
N GLY A 376 0.18 8.15 17.79
CA GLY A 376 0.96 7.12 17.13
C GLY A 376 1.41 7.52 15.74
N ASN A 377 2.30 8.49 15.57
CA ASN A 377 2.74 8.90 14.22
C ASN A 377 3.99 8.16 13.74
N THR A 378 4.74 7.55 14.66
CA THR A 378 6.07 6.96 14.38
C THR A 378 6.22 5.57 14.99
N ALA A 379 7.13 4.76 14.45
CA ALA A 379 7.57 3.52 15.06
C ALA A 379 9.05 3.61 15.43
N PHE A 380 9.55 2.68 16.22
CA PHE A 380 10.92 2.74 16.73
C PHE A 380 11.61 1.40 16.53
N LEU A 381 12.77 1.40 15.86
CA LEU A 381 13.68 0.28 15.83
C LEU A 381 14.66 0.36 17.00
N ILE A 382 14.85 -0.73 17.73
CA ILE A 382 15.78 -0.79 18.86
C ILE A 382 17.16 -1.18 18.32
N LYS A 383 18.13 -0.26 18.38
CA LYS A 383 19.52 -0.53 18.01
C LYS A 383 20.40 -0.86 19.21
N GLY A 384 20.06 -0.32 20.38
CA GLY A 384 20.76 -0.63 21.63
C GLY A 384 20.01 -0.12 22.85
N GLY A 385 20.33 -0.70 24.01
CA GLY A 385 19.70 -0.40 25.29
C GLY A 385 18.42 -1.20 25.57
N ARG A 386 17.85 -0.98 26.75
CA ARG A 386 16.63 -1.61 27.26
C ARG A 386 15.59 -0.57 27.62
N LEU A 387 14.34 -0.90 27.32
CA LEU A 387 13.18 -0.02 27.50
C LEU A 387 12.14 -0.70 28.39
N ALA A 388 11.51 0.03 29.30
CA ALA A 388 10.36 -0.44 30.08
C ALA A 388 9.08 0.02 29.40
N VAL A 389 8.14 -0.92 29.24
CA VAL A 389 6.79 -0.66 28.75
C VAL A 389 5.82 -0.77 29.91
N LYS A 390 4.96 0.23 30.09
CA LYS A 390 3.93 0.29 31.13
C LYS A 390 2.57 0.51 30.48
N VAL A 391 1.66 -0.44 30.67
CA VAL A 391 0.26 -0.34 30.20
C VAL A 391 -0.63 0.04 31.38
N GLY A 392 -1.40 1.13 31.26
CA GLY A 392 -2.38 1.55 32.25
C GLY A 392 -3.62 0.64 32.25
N ALA A 393 -4.30 0.56 33.40
CA ALA A 393 -5.63 -0.07 33.45
C ALA A 393 -6.65 0.83 32.74
N THR A 394 -7.36 0.29 31.74
CA THR A 394 -8.33 1.00 30.90
C THR A 394 -9.39 1.73 31.72
N GLN A 395 -9.57 3.03 31.49
CA GLN A 395 -10.72 3.80 31.97
C GLN A 395 -11.97 3.45 31.15
N GLY A 396 -12.66 2.38 31.53
CA GLY A 396 -14.07 2.16 31.21
C GLY A 396 -14.94 3.01 32.15
N GLY A 397 -16.00 3.62 31.60
CA GLY A 397 -16.84 4.59 32.31
C GLY A 397 -17.49 4.10 33.62
N LYS A 398 -17.76 5.08 34.49
CA LYS A 398 -18.36 5.03 35.84
C LYS A 398 -17.48 4.45 36.95
N GLU A 399 -16.86 5.36 37.70
CA GLU A 399 -16.48 5.31 39.13
C GLU A 399 -16.28 3.91 39.75
N SER A 400 -15.39 3.12 39.18
CA SER A 400 -14.99 1.85 39.76
C SER A 400 -13.58 2.00 40.34
N LYS A 401 -13.48 1.77 41.66
CA LYS A 401 -12.27 1.93 42.47
C LYS A 401 -11.03 1.30 41.81
N ALA A 402 -9.94 2.06 41.84
CA ALA A 402 -8.65 1.75 41.23
C ALA A 402 -8.14 0.32 41.49
N VAL A 403 -8.10 -0.49 40.43
CA VAL A 403 -7.27 -1.70 40.37
C VAL A 403 -5.91 -1.29 39.81
N LYS A 404 -4.88 -1.27 40.67
CA LYS A 404 -3.47 -0.98 40.32
C LYS A 404 -2.75 -2.25 39.83
N SER A 405 -3.12 -2.79 38.67
CA SER A 405 -2.33 -3.86 38.04
C SER A 405 -1.98 -3.50 36.60
N GLY A 406 -1.10 -2.51 36.44
CA GLY A 406 -0.45 -2.26 35.17
C GLY A 406 0.53 -3.38 34.85
N VAL A 407 0.45 -3.96 33.65
CA VAL A 407 1.42 -4.94 33.17
C VAL A 407 2.67 -4.17 32.74
N SER A 408 3.83 -4.58 33.26
CA SER A 408 5.14 -4.04 32.87
C SER A 408 6.03 -5.12 32.28
N PHE A 409 6.61 -4.85 31.12
CA PHE A 409 7.58 -5.73 30.46
C PHE A 409 8.74 -4.91 29.88
N GLU A 410 9.86 -5.57 29.64
CA GLU A 410 11.06 -4.95 29.08
C GLU A 410 11.17 -5.25 27.57
N LEU A 411 11.71 -4.28 26.83
CA LEU A 411 12.14 -4.44 25.45
C LEU A 411 13.66 -4.34 25.38
N GLY A 412 14.26 -5.15 24.52
CA GLY A 412 15.68 -5.05 24.17
C GLY A 412 15.91 -5.16 22.65
N PRO A 413 17.18 -5.17 22.19
CA PRO A 413 17.50 -5.25 20.76
C PRO A 413 16.90 -6.46 20.06
N ALA A 414 16.70 -7.56 20.80
CA ALA A 414 16.03 -8.75 20.27
C ALA A 414 14.61 -8.44 19.78
N ASP A 415 13.89 -7.50 20.40
CA ASP A 415 12.51 -7.15 20.06
C ASP A 415 12.37 -6.39 18.76
N LEU A 416 13.47 -5.83 18.26
CA LEU A 416 13.63 -5.16 16.99
C LEU A 416 12.80 -3.88 16.80
N ILE A 417 11.48 -3.93 16.98
CA ILE A 417 10.55 -2.83 16.71
C ILE A 417 9.49 -2.67 17.81
N PHE A 418 9.04 -1.43 18.03
CA PHE A 418 7.85 -1.13 18.83
C PHE A 418 7.15 0.16 18.36
N GLY A 419 5.87 0.31 18.71
CA GLY A 419 5.07 1.48 18.34
C GLY A 419 4.55 1.46 16.89
N GLU A 420 4.80 0.38 16.16
CA GLU A 420 4.38 0.12 14.79
C GLU A 420 2.86 0.13 14.61
N MET A 421 2.11 -0.41 15.59
CA MET A 421 0.65 -0.42 15.56
C MET A 421 0.08 0.98 15.44
N ALA A 422 0.50 1.85 16.38
CA ALA A 422 -0.01 3.19 16.49
C ALA A 422 0.34 3.97 15.20
N CYS A 423 1.57 3.80 14.70
CA CYS A 423 2.05 4.39 13.45
C CYS A 423 1.20 4.02 12.22
N LEU A 424 0.95 2.72 12.00
CA LEU A 424 0.20 2.23 10.83
C LEU A 424 -1.29 2.58 10.90
N THR A 425 -1.91 2.38 12.06
CA THR A 425 -3.35 2.59 12.25
C THR A 425 -3.73 4.06 12.49
N GLY A 426 -2.76 4.87 12.92
CA GLY A 426 -3.02 6.20 13.45
C GLY A 426 -3.76 6.18 14.79
N ALA A 427 -3.85 5.05 15.48
CA ALA A 427 -4.42 4.99 16.83
C ALA A 427 -3.47 5.67 17.86
N PRO A 428 -4.00 6.10 19.02
CA PRO A 428 -3.14 6.53 20.13
C PRO A 428 -2.21 5.42 20.61
N ARG A 429 -1.11 5.80 21.27
CA ARG A 429 -0.22 4.87 21.96
C ARG A 429 -0.99 4.12 23.04
N ASN A 430 -0.82 2.81 23.09
CA ASN A 430 -1.47 1.91 24.06
C ASN A 430 -0.64 1.67 25.33
N ALA A 431 0.56 2.26 25.42
CA ALA A 431 1.46 2.08 26.54
C ALA A 431 2.39 3.28 26.66
N THR A 432 2.98 3.45 27.85
CA THR A 432 4.09 4.37 28.11
C THR A 432 5.40 3.61 27.96
N VAL A 433 6.38 4.18 27.25
CA VAL A 433 7.70 3.58 27.07
C VAL A 433 8.79 4.52 27.56
N ASN A 434 9.64 4.03 28.45
CA ASN A 434 10.79 4.77 28.99
C ASN A 434 12.08 3.95 28.88
N ALA A 435 13.22 4.61 28.69
CA ALA A 435 14.52 3.97 28.70
C ALA A 435 14.91 3.55 30.13
N ILE A 436 15.44 2.33 30.27
CA ILE A 436 15.98 1.80 31.54
C ILE A 436 17.49 2.05 31.60
N GLU A 437 18.16 1.84 30.48
CA GLU A 437 19.60 2.07 30.30
C GLU A 437 19.84 2.99 29.09
N PRO A 438 21.00 3.64 29.00
CA PRO A 438 21.36 4.41 27.81
C PRO A 438 21.33 3.53 26.56
N GLY A 439 20.85 4.10 25.45
CA GLY A 439 20.61 3.33 24.24
C GLY A 439 20.37 4.19 23.00
N GLU A 440 20.11 3.51 21.89
CA GLU A 440 19.80 4.14 20.61
C GLU A 440 18.56 3.47 20.00
N VAL A 441 17.63 4.30 19.56
CA VAL A 441 16.48 3.87 18.76
C VAL A 441 16.40 4.68 17.47
N TRP A 442 15.95 4.06 16.38
CA TRP A 442 15.65 4.77 15.15
C TRP A 442 14.15 4.97 15.04
N GLU A 443 13.71 6.23 15.10
CA GLU A 443 12.33 6.64 14.93
C GLU A 443 11.98 6.71 13.44
N LEU A 444 11.05 5.88 12.99
CA LEU A 444 10.57 5.74 11.63
C LEU A 444 9.20 6.41 11.46
N ARG A 445 9.03 7.23 10.42
CA ARG A 445 7.69 7.67 10.00
C ARG A 445 6.94 6.57 9.22
N ARG A 446 5.64 6.78 9.05
CA ARG A 446 4.69 5.82 8.45
C ARG A 446 5.14 5.32 7.08
N ASN A 447 5.62 6.18 6.18
CA ASN A 447 5.99 5.78 4.81
C ASN A 447 7.11 4.74 4.77
N VAL A 448 8.12 4.90 5.64
CA VAL A 448 9.26 3.97 5.73
C VAL A 448 8.82 2.67 6.40
N LEU A 449 8.01 2.78 7.46
CA LEU A 449 7.44 1.62 8.13
C LEU A 449 6.55 0.78 7.21
N ASP A 450 5.67 1.39 6.41
CA ASP A 450 4.81 0.67 5.47
C ASP A 450 5.64 -0.15 4.48
N ARG A 451 6.75 0.38 3.97
CA ARG A 451 7.67 -0.38 3.11
C ARG A 451 8.36 -1.53 3.84
N LEU A 452 8.87 -1.31 5.05
CA LEU A 452 9.49 -2.37 5.84
C LEU A 452 8.51 -3.52 6.11
N MET A 453 7.24 -3.21 6.41
CA MET A 453 6.20 -4.21 6.69
C MET A 453 5.76 -5.01 5.46
N ARG A 454 6.05 -4.53 4.25
CA ARG A 454 5.75 -5.25 3.01
C ARG A 454 6.82 -6.28 2.66
N LEU A 455 8.05 -6.14 3.18
CA LEU A 455 9.12 -7.11 2.95
C LEU A 455 8.78 -8.47 3.58
N PRO A 456 8.74 -9.58 2.81
CA PRO A 456 8.36 -10.90 3.33
C PRO A 456 9.23 -11.34 4.51
N SER A 457 10.56 -11.18 4.41
CA SER A 457 11.52 -11.57 5.45
C SER A 457 11.33 -10.85 6.78
N LEU A 458 10.87 -9.59 6.74
CA LEU A 458 10.61 -8.81 7.94
C LEU A 458 9.18 -9.01 8.45
N ARG A 459 8.22 -9.23 7.56
CA ARG A 459 6.82 -9.45 7.93
C ARG A 459 6.70 -10.60 8.93
N ASP A 460 7.32 -11.74 8.64
CA ASP A 460 7.27 -12.91 9.53
C ASP A 460 7.95 -12.65 10.88
N MET A 461 9.08 -11.94 10.86
CA MET A 461 9.83 -11.57 12.05
C MET A 461 9.04 -10.62 12.97
N PHE A 462 8.39 -9.63 12.38
CA PHE A 462 7.53 -8.69 13.09
C PHE A 462 6.27 -9.38 13.60
N GLU A 463 5.64 -10.22 12.77
CA GLU A 463 4.44 -10.96 13.16
C GLU A 463 4.70 -11.86 14.36
N ALA A 464 5.77 -12.66 14.37
CA ALA A 464 6.06 -13.63 15.44
C ALA A 464 6.14 -12.97 16.84
N LYS A 465 6.79 -11.80 16.93
CA LYS A 465 6.90 -11.05 18.19
C LYS A 465 5.66 -10.24 18.52
N TYR A 466 4.99 -9.73 17.50
CA TYR A 466 3.70 -9.05 17.59
C TYR A 466 2.60 -9.97 18.16
N ARG A 467 2.60 -11.27 17.83
CA ARG A 467 1.65 -12.28 18.34
C ARG A 467 1.67 -12.38 19.87
N GLN A 468 2.84 -12.19 20.50
CA GLN A 468 2.99 -12.38 21.94
C GLN A 468 2.47 -11.21 22.78
N ARG A 469 2.49 -9.96 22.29
CA ARG A 469 2.21 -8.78 23.13
C ARG A 469 0.82 -8.19 22.96
N ALA A 470 0.23 -8.32 21.77
CA ALA A 470 -0.96 -7.59 21.41
C ALA A 470 -2.27 -8.42 21.48
N LEU A 471 -2.15 -9.74 21.67
CA LEU A 471 -3.30 -10.64 21.81
C LEU A 471 -4.03 -10.43 23.16
N ASP A 472 -3.28 -10.31 24.25
CA ASP A 472 -3.83 -10.24 25.61
C ASP A 472 -4.75 -9.02 25.79
N THR A 473 -4.31 -7.85 25.31
CA THR A 473 -5.09 -6.60 25.39
C THR A 473 -6.35 -6.66 24.53
N VAL A 474 -6.28 -7.27 23.34
CA VAL A 474 -7.45 -7.37 22.45
C VAL A 474 -8.47 -8.36 23.02
N LEU A 475 -8.04 -9.55 23.43
CA LEU A 475 -8.93 -10.55 23.98
C LEU A 475 -9.61 -10.03 25.26
N ARG A 476 -8.87 -9.33 26.13
CA ARG A 476 -9.43 -8.74 27.36
C ARG A 476 -10.53 -7.71 27.09
N ASN A 477 -10.43 -6.97 25.99
CA ASN A 477 -11.40 -5.94 25.59
C ASN A 477 -12.42 -6.46 24.55
N SER A 478 -12.48 -7.77 24.32
CA SER A 478 -13.40 -8.36 23.36
C SER A 478 -14.72 -8.77 24.00
N ASP A 479 -15.79 -8.79 23.19
CA ASP A 479 -17.13 -9.22 23.62
C ASP A 479 -17.09 -10.63 24.26
N LEU A 480 -16.11 -11.46 23.87
CA LEU A 480 -15.93 -12.85 24.28
C LEU A 480 -15.56 -13.02 25.76
N PHE A 481 -14.87 -12.05 26.37
CA PHE A 481 -14.34 -12.18 27.73
C PHE A 481 -15.00 -11.25 28.74
N GLU A 482 -15.99 -10.47 28.31
CA GLU A 482 -16.81 -9.69 29.23
C GLU A 482 -17.53 -10.62 30.22
N GLY A 483 -17.28 -10.43 31.52
CA GLY A 483 -17.82 -11.26 32.60
C GLY A 483 -17.06 -12.55 32.89
N ILE A 484 -15.97 -12.86 32.18
CA ILE A 484 -15.09 -14.01 32.47
C ILE A 484 -14.04 -13.61 33.52
N GLY A 485 -13.86 -14.43 34.56
CA GLY A 485 -12.89 -14.17 35.63
C GLY A 485 -11.43 -14.25 35.16
N ASP A 486 -10.54 -13.51 35.84
CA ASP A 486 -9.13 -13.37 35.43
C ASP A 486 -8.35 -14.70 35.34
N ALA A 487 -8.69 -15.68 36.19
CA ALA A 487 -8.04 -16.99 36.17
C ALA A 487 -8.37 -17.79 34.90
N ASP A 488 -9.65 -17.83 34.52
CA ASP A 488 -10.11 -18.47 33.29
C ASP A 488 -9.61 -17.70 32.06
N PHE A 489 -9.64 -16.36 32.09
CA PHE A 489 -9.08 -15.53 31.04
C PHE A 489 -7.63 -15.93 30.72
N LYS A 490 -6.76 -16.04 31.75
CA LYS A 490 -5.35 -16.41 31.56
C LYS A 490 -5.21 -17.78 30.89
N ARG A 491 -5.98 -18.78 31.34
CA ARG A 491 -5.96 -20.14 30.77
C ARG A 491 -6.38 -20.16 29.29
N VAL A 492 -7.45 -19.44 28.95
CA VAL A 492 -7.94 -19.38 27.56
C VAL A 492 -6.93 -18.65 26.67
N VAL A 493 -6.33 -17.57 27.16
CA VAL A 493 -5.29 -16.83 26.42
C VAL A 493 -4.07 -17.70 26.18
N GLU A 494 -3.60 -18.45 27.17
CA GLU A 494 -2.50 -19.41 27.02
C GLU A 494 -2.84 -20.51 26.00
N PHE A 495 -4.09 -20.99 25.99
CA PHE A 495 -4.58 -21.94 24.99
C PHE A 495 -4.59 -21.36 23.57
N LEU A 496 -5.07 -20.13 23.39
CA LEU A 496 -5.24 -19.51 22.07
C LEU A 496 -3.94 -18.97 21.47
N ARG A 497 -2.98 -18.54 22.30
CA ARG A 497 -1.73 -17.87 21.89
C ARG A 497 -0.97 -18.59 20.77
N PRO A 498 -0.72 -19.92 20.82
CA PRO A 498 -0.03 -20.61 19.73
C PRO A 498 -0.92 -21.01 18.54
N ARG A 499 -2.25 -20.84 18.64
CA ARG A 499 -3.24 -21.40 17.69
C ARG A 499 -3.99 -20.33 16.87
N ILE A 500 -3.72 -19.05 17.11
CA ILE A 500 -4.31 -17.93 16.37
C ILE A 500 -3.41 -17.52 15.20
N SER A 501 -4.05 -17.22 14.07
CA SER A 501 -3.42 -16.57 12.92
C SER A 501 -3.97 -15.15 12.77
N PHE A 502 -3.17 -14.21 12.27
CA PHE A 502 -3.64 -12.85 11.98
C PHE A 502 -3.96 -12.72 10.50
N VAL A 503 -5.06 -12.04 10.18
CA VAL A 503 -5.50 -11.80 8.81
C VAL A 503 -5.71 -10.31 8.64
N ARG A 504 -5.08 -9.73 7.61
CA ARG A 504 -5.32 -8.36 7.18
C ARG A 504 -6.25 -8.37 5.98
N VAL A 505 -7.25 -7.51 6.03
CA VAL A 505 -8.31 -7.43 5.03
C VAL A 505 -8.40 -5.98 4.54
N SER A 506 -8.32 -5.80 3.24
CA SER A 506 -8.41 -4.48 2.60
C SER A 506 -9.86 -3.98 2.59
N PRO A 507 -10.10 -2.65 2.54
CA PRO A 507 -11.45 -2.10 2.41
C PRO A 507 -12.23 -2.74 1.25
N GLY A 508 -13.49 -3.10 1.47
CA GLY A 508 -14.37 -3.72 0.48
C GLY A 508 -14.20 -5.23 0.32
N GLN A 509 -13.09 -5.82 0.77
CA GLN A 509 -12.87 -7.27 0.69
C GLN A 509 -13.80 -8.01 1.64
N GLU A 510 -14.38 -9.11 1.15
CA GLU A 510 -15.25 -9.97 1.95
C GLU A 510 -14.44 -10.95 2.80
N ILE A 511 -14.80 -11.04 4.08
CA ILE A 511 -14.21 -11.97 5.05
C ILE A 511 -14.89 -13.34 4.94
N PHE A 512 -16.21 -13.35 4.77
CA PHE A 512 -17.02 -14.53 4.43
C PHE A 512 -18.38 -14.09 3.87
N ARG A 513 -19.02 -14.94 3.05
CA ARG A 513 -20.35 -14.65 2.47
C ARG A 513 -21.46 -15.40 3.19
N GLN A 514 -22.65 -14.81 3.21
CA GLN A 514 -23.85 -15.49 3.68
C GLN A 514 -24.08 -16.78 2.89
N GLY A 515 -24.33 -17.88 3.59
CA GLY A 515 -24.56 -19.20 3.00
C GLY A 515 -23.32 -20.09 2.93
N ASP A 516 -22.11 -19.53 3.02
CA ASP A 516 -20.85 -20.29 3.03
C ASP A 516 -20.79 -21.24 4.24
N GLU A 517 -20.02 -22.32 4.13
CA GLU A 517 -19.73 -23.18 5.27
C GLU A 517 -18.84 -22.46 6.29
N ALA A 518 -19.14 -22.59 7.59
CA ALA A 518 -18.36 -21.93 8.63
C ALA A 518 -17.06 -22.68 8.95
N ASP A 519 -15.92 -22.06 8.67
CA ASP A 519 -14.58 -22.63 8.78
C ASP A 519 -13.71 -22.00 9.90
N ALA A 520 -14.06 -20.79 10.33
CA ALA A 520 -13.30 -20.03 11.33
C ALA A 520 -14.14 -18.95 12.04
N MET A 521 -13.70 -18.58 13.25
CA MET A 521 -14.15 -17.40 13.98
C MET A 521 -13.09 -16.31 13.86
N TYR A 522 -13.51 -15.05 13.91
CA TYR A 522 -12.61 -13.91 13.88
C TYR A 522 -12.87 -13.00 15.08
N VAL A 523 -11.82 -12.37 15.61
CA VAL A 523 -11.92 -11.25 16.55
C VAL A 523 -11.38 -10.01 15.87
N VAL A 524 -12.18 -8.96 15.76
CA VAL A 524 -11.75 -7.69 15.17
C VAL A 524 -10.76 -7.03 16.13
N ARG A 525 -9.51 -6.88 15.70
CA ARG A 525 -8.49 -6.19 16.48
C ARG A 525 -8.48 -4.70 16.16
N LEU A 526 -8.57 -4.39 14.88
CA LEU A 526 -8.45 -3.06 14.30
C LEU A 526 -9.39 -2.95 13.11
N GLY A 527 -9.86 -1.73 12.84
CA GLY A 527 -10.79 -1.44 11.75
C GLY A 527 -12.24 -1.75 12.08
N HIS A 528 -13.11 -1.58 11.10
CA HIS A 528 -14.54 -1.88 11.17
C HIS A 528 -14.95 -2.81 10.03
N VAL A 529 -15.89 -3.70 10.34
CA VAL A 529 -16.52 -4.57 9.36
C VAL A 529 -18.00 -4.25 9.23
N ARG A 530 -18.53 -4.54 8.05
CA ARG A 530 -19.93 -4.48 7.70
C ARG A 530 -20.52 -5.87 7.79
N ILE A 531 -21.64 -6.03 8.51
CA ILE A 531 -22.42 -7.26 8.54
C ILE A 531 -23.71 -7.02 7.74
N GLY A 532 -23.77 -7.64 6.56
CA GLY A 532 -24.88 -7.56 5.62
C GLY A 532 -25.73 -8.82 5.63
N VAL A 533 -27.06 -8.70 5.76
CA VAL A 533 -27.99 -9.84 5.62
C VAL A 533 -28.89 -9.63 4.41
N ARG A 534 -28.79 -10.54 3.42
CA ARG A 534 -29.64 -10.57 2.24
C ARG A 534 -30.89 -11.41 2.49
N ARG A 535 -32.06 -10.87 2.12
CA ARG A 535 -33.35 -11.58 2.05
C ARG A 535 -34.06 -11.18 0.75
N HIS A 536 -34.60 -12.15 0.01
CA HIS A 536 -35.27 -11.92 -1.28
C HIS A 536 -34.48 -11.01 -2.24
N ASP A 537 -33.18 -11.28 -2.35
CA ASP A 537 -32.23 -10.58 -3.23
C ASP A 537 -32.03 -9.07 -2.96
N ARG A 538 -32.54 -8.58 -1.84
CA ARG A 538 -32.23 -7.25 -1.29
C ARG A 538 -31.41 -7.38 -0.03
N GLU A 539 -30.42 -6.52 0.12
CA GLU A 539 -29.71 -6.39 1.38
C GLU A 539 -30.61 -5.64 2.35
N THR A 540 -31.03 -6.35 3.39
CA THR A 540 -32.08 -5.84 4.30
C THR A 540 -31.52 -5.17 5.54
N LYS A 541 -30.24 -5.43 5.88
CA LYS A 541 -29.60 -4.93 7.11
C LYS A 541 -28.10 -4.74 6.93
N VAL A 542 -27.59 -3.69 7.57
CA VAL A 542 -26.17 -3.35 7.60
C VAL A 542 -25.83 -2.98 9.05
N LEU A 543 -25.01 -3.80 9.71
CA LEU A 543 -24.55 -3.56 11.08
C LEU A 543 -23.02 -3.36 11.07
N PRO A 544 -22.50 -2.21 11.54
CA PRO A 544 -21.07 -2.05 11.72
C PRO A 544 -20.61 -2.80 12.97
N ARG A 545 -19.42 -3.40 12.92
CA ARG A 545 -18.72 -3.98 14.07
C ARG A 545 -17.29 -3.48 14.09
N GLY A 546 -16.78 -3.15 15.27
CA GLY A 546 -15.47 -2.55 15.46
C GLY A 546 -14.53 -3.45 16.29
N PRO A 547 -13.40 -2.89 16.76
CA PRO A 547 -12.45 -3.61 17.61
C PRO A 547 -13.11 -4.21 18.84
N GLY A 548 -12.72 -5.45 19.18
CA GLY A 548 -13.29 -6.25 20.28
C GLY A 548 -14.45 -7.15 19.84
N SER A 549 -15.09 -6.89 18.71
CA SER A 549 -16.20 -7.72 18.25
C SER A 549 -15.73 -9.08 17.72
N ILE A 550 -16.39 -10.15 18.14
CA ILE A 550 -16.23 -11.48 17.52
C ILE A 550 -17.10 -11.59 16.27
N LEU A 551 -16.70 -12.39 15.29
CA LEU A 551 -17.40 -12.59 14.02
C LEU A 551 -17.45 -14.07 13.64
N GLY A 552 -18.58 -14.50 13.08
CA GLY A 552 -18.73 -15.79 12.42
C GLY A 552 -18.99 -16.98 13.35
N GLU A 553 -19.16 -16.73 14.65
CA GLU A 553 -19.38 -17.72 15.69
C GLU A 553 -20.69 -18.52 15.52
N ILE A 554 -21.75 -17.86 15.03
CA ILE A 554 -23.10 -18.47 14.87
C ILE A 554 -23.04 -19.72 14.00
N GLY A 555 -22.32 -19.63 12.87
CA GLY A 555 -22.16 -20.76 11.95
C GLY A 555 -21.32 -21.90 12.54
N LEU A 556 -20.32 -21.59 13.38
CA LEU A 556 -19.49 -22.60 14.04
C LEU A 556 -20.21 -23.33 15.18
N LEU A 557 -21.18 -22.66 15.82
CA LEU A 557 -22.07 -23.29 16.80
C LEU A 557 -23.26 -24.01 16.15
N ALA A 558 -23.39 -23.93 14.82
CA ALA A 558 -24.53 -24.43 14.05
C ALA A 558 -25.89 -23.93 14.58
N LEU A 559 -25.94 -22.70 15.08
CA LEU A 559 -27.16 -22.09 15.60
C LEU A 559 -28.05 -21.60 14.46
N SER A 560 -29.36 -21.71 14.68
CA SER A 560 -30.41 -21.37 13.73
C SER A 560 -31.42 -20.39 14.35
N PRO A 561 -32.29 -19.76 13.55
CA PRO A 561 -33.39 -18.96 14.08
C PRO A 561 -34.34 -19.72 15.02
N ASP A 562 -34.42 -21.05 14.93
CA ASP A 562 -35.27 -21.87 15.81
C ASP A 562 -34.74 -21.89 17.26
N ASP A 563 -33.44 -21.69 17.45
CA ASP A 563 -32.81 -21.62 18.77
C ASP A 563 -33.20 -20.36 19.56
N LEU A 564 -33.80 -19.35 18.91
CA LEU A 564 -34.31 -18.16 19.59
C LEU A 564 -35.46 -18.44 20.56
N ARG A 565 -36.11 -19.60 20.44
CA ARG A 565 -37.19 -20.05 21.35
C ARG A 565 -36.66 -20.68 22.65
N ARG A 566 -35.35 -20.96 22.72
CA ARG A 566 -34.69 -21.62 23.86
C ARG A 566 -34.01 -20.59 24.75
N SER A 567 -33.82 -20.94 26.02
CA SER A 567 -32.98 -20.13 26.91
C SER A 567 -31.48 -20.33 26.59
N PRO A 568 -30.61 -19.36 26.90
CA PRO A 568 -29.16 -19.53 26.73
C PRO A 568 -28.61 -20.76 27.47
N ASP A 569 -29.16 -21.09 28.64
CA ASP A 569 -28.77 -22.25 29.44
C ASP A 569 -29.10 -23.58 28.75
N GLU A 570 -30.27 -23.68 28.12
CA GLU A 570 -30.68 -24.87 27.36
C GLU A 570 -29.77 -25.11 26.15
N VAL A 571 -29.45 -24.05 25.40
CA VAL A 571 -28.59 -24.14 24.21
C VAL A 571 -27.16 -24.51 24.61
N GLU A 572 -26.62 -23.89 25.66
CA GLU A 572 -25.29 -24.20 26.19
C GLU A 572 -25.20 -25.65 26.67
N GLY A 573 -26.20 -26.13 27.43
CA GLY A 573 -26.23 -27.50 27.93
C GLY A 573 -26.28 -28.56 26.82
N LEU A 574 -27.07 -28.31 25.76
CA LEU A 574 -27.13 -29.18 24.59
C LEU A 574 -25.79 -29.25 23.84
N LEU A 575 -25.11 -28.11 23.69
CA LEU A 575 -23.79 -28.05 23.07
C LEU A 575 -22.74 -28.77 23.92
N GLY A 576 -22.76 -28.58 25.23
CA GLY A 576 -21.89 -29.28 26.18
C GLY A 576 -22.03 -30.81 26.08
N GLN A 577 -23.26 -31.32 26.14
CA GLN A 577 -23.54 -32.75 26.01
C GLN A 577 -23.01 -33.35 24.69
N ARG A 578 -23.19 -32.63 23.57
CA ARG A 578 -22.66 -33.07 22.26
C ARG A 578 -21.14 -33.13 22.24
N LEU A 579 -20.47 -32.12 22.79
CA LEU A 579 -19.01 -32.05 22.85
C LEU A 579 -18.41 -33.13 23.76
N ASP A 580 -19.06 -33.44 24.87
CA ASP A 580 -18.61 -34.48 25.81
C ASP A 580 -18.80 -35.88 25.22
N ALA A 581 -19.86 -36.10 24.44
CA ALA A 581 -20.13 -37.36 23.75
C ALA A 581 -19.23 -37.62 22.52
N ALA A 582 -18.50 -36.61 22.03
CA ALA A 582 -17.76 -36.63 20.78
C ALA A 582 -16.49 -37.51 20.74
N GLY A 583 -15.98 -37.93 21.91
CA GLY A 583 -14.67 -38.57 22.01
C GLY A 583 -13.54 -37.67 21.48
N GLU A 584 -12.70 -38.18 20.57
CA GLU A 584 -11.64 -37.40 19.90
C GLU A 584 -12.09 -36.68 18.61
N ASN A 585 -13.24 -37.07 18.03
CA ASN A 585 -13.69 -36.52 16.76
C ASN A 585 -14.70 -35.38 16.92
N LEU A 586 -14.19 -34.21 17.30
CA LEU A 586 -15.00 -33.00 17.57
C LEU A 586 -15.79 -32.49 16.34
N LYS A 587 -15.37 -32.83 15.11
CA LYS A 587 -16.02 -32.36 13.87
C LYS A 587 -17.44 -32.86 13.70
N ASP A 588 -17.73 -34.05 14.23
CA ASP A 588 -19.02 -34.72 14.10
C ASP A 588 -20.01 -34.29 15.21
N ALA A 589 -19.48 -33.76 16.32
CA ALA A 589 -20.29 -33.29 17.45
C ALA A 589 -21.06 -32.01 17.14
N ILE A 590 -20.42 -31.10 16.41
CA ILE A 590 -21.03 -29.87 15.92
C ILE A 590 -20.68 -29.73 14.42
N PRO A 591 -21.62 -30.04 13.51
CA PRO A 591 -21.39 -29.89 12.07
C PRO A 591 -21.17 -28.41 11.74
N ALA A 592 -20.49 -28.13 10.62
CA ALA A 592 -20.36 -26.73 10.21
C ALA A 592 -21.72 -26.23 9.77
N GLY A 593 -22.23 -25.24 10.51
CA GLY A 593 -23.37 -24.46 10.06
C GLY A 593 -22.99 -23.56 8.89
N ARG A 594 -23.99 -22.86 8.36
CA ARG A 594 -23.81 -21.86 7.32
C ARG A 594 -23.59 -20.48 7.93
N ARG A 595 -22.84 -19.63 7.22
CA ARG A 595 -22.72 -18.21 7.54
C ARG A 595 -24.09 -17.54 7.40
N MET A 596 -24.55 -16.89 8.47
CA MET A 596 -25.88 -16.25 8.50
C MET A 596 -25.90 -14.85 7.88
N ALA A 597 -24.74 -14.28 7.59
CA ALA A 597 -24.56 -12.94 7.04
C ALA A 597 -23.28 -12.88 6.21
N THR A 598 -23.21 -11.90 5.30
CA THR A 598 -21.97 -11.53 4.62
C THR A 598 -21.21 -10.54 5.49
N CYS A 599 -19.92 -10.78 5.70
CA CYS A 599 -19.04 -9.88 6.41
C CYS A 599 -18.02 -9.30 5.44
N SER A 600 -17.97 -7.97 5.32
CA SER A 600 -17.00 -7.27 4.46
C SER A 600 -16.27 -6.19 5.25
N ALA A 601 -15.00 -5.97 4.96
CA ALA A 601 -14.24 -4.90 5.59
C ALA A 601 -14.75 -3.53 5.12
N LEU A 602 -15.02 -2.61 6.06
CA LEU A 602 -15.38 -1.22 5.74
C LEU A 602 -14.12 -0.37 5.50
N ASN A 603 -13.05 -0.68 6.21
CA ASN A 603 -11.75 -0.04 6.09
C ASN A 603 -10.63 -1.09 6.24
N PHE A 604 -9.38 -0.69 6.52
CA PHE A 604 -8.33 -1.69 6.76
C PHE A 604 -8.61 -2.42 8.08
N VAL A 605 -8.85 -3.72 7.99
CA VAL A 605 -9.22 -4.55 9.13
C VAL A 605 -8.11 -5.53 9.44
N GLU A 606 -7.78 -5.65 10.73
CA GLU A 606 -6.93 -6.72 11.23
C GLU A 606 -7.76 -7.66 12.12
N LEU A 607 -7.74 -8.95 11.80
CA LEU A 607 -8.50 -9.99 12.48
C LEU A 607 -7.56 -10.98 13.15
N ALA A 608 -7.89 -11.40 14.37
CA ALA A 608 -7.38 -12.65 14.93
C ALA A 608 -8.31 -13.79 14.48
N ARG A 609 -7.81 -14.68 13.63
CA ARG A 609 -8.53 -15.85 13.11
C ARG A 609 -8.27 -17.07 14.00
N VAL A 610 -9.36 -17.65 14.51
CA VAL A 610 -9.40 -18.93 15.23
C VAL A 610 -10.02 -19.97 14.28
N GLN A 611 -9.25 -20.99 13.90
CA GLN A 611 -9.75 -22.05 13.02
C GLN A 611 -10.82 -22.90 13.72
N ARG A 612 -11.73 -23.52 12.94
CA ARG A 612 -12.84 -24.34 13.47
C ARG A 612 -12.39 -25.39 14.49
N MET A 613 -11.30 -26.11 14.25
CA MET A 613 -10.84 -27.13 15.20
C MET A 613 -10.43 -26.53 16.54
N THR A 614 -9.61 -25.48 16.51
CA THR A 614 -9.22 -24.73 17.71
C THR A 614 -10.44 -24.16 18.44
N PHE A 615 -11.45 -23.68 17.70
CA PHE A 615 -12.69 -23.18 18.28
C PHE A 615 -13.46 -24.28 19.02
N LEU A 616 -13.62 -25.47 18.43
CA LEU A 616 -14.33 -26.60 19.04
C LEU A 616 -13.61 -27.11 20.29
N GLU A 617 -12.28 -27.20 20.25
CA GLU A 617 -11.45 -27.54 21.42
C GLU A 617 -11.64 -26.51 22.54
N MET A 618 -11.60 -25.22 22.21
CA MET A 618 -11.79 -24.13 23.16
C MET A 618 -13.14 -24.20 23.86
N ILE A 619 -14.25 -24.36 23.13
CA ILE A 619 -15.58 -24.39 23.75
C ILE A 619 -15.85 -25.69 24.53
N ARG A 620 -15.10 -26.76 24.27
CA ARG A 620 -15.13 -27.98 25.10
C ARG A 620 -14.37 -27.76 26.40
N GLU A 621 -13.16 -27.22 26.33
CA GLU A 621 -12.28 -27.03 27.49
C GLU A 621 -12.78 -25.92 28.43
N PHE A 622 -13.43 -24.88 27.90
CA PHE A 622 -13.82 -23.68 28.65
C PHE A 622 -15.34 -23.43 28.58
N PRO A 623 -16.13 -24.01 29.52
CA PRO A 623 -17.58 -23.80 29.58
C PRO A 623 -17.98 -22.32 29.74
N SER A 624 -17.19 -21.52 30.46
CA SER A 624 -17.42 -20.08 30.62
C SER A 624 -17.38 -19.33 29.28
N VAL A 625 -16.46 -19.69 28.39
CA VAL A 625 -16.35 -19.14 27.03
C VAL A 625 -17.51 -19.64 26.16
N ARG A 626 -17.86 -20.93 26.25
CA ARG A 626 -18.98 -21.52 25.51
C ARG A 626 -20.30 -20.82 25.85
N ARG A 627 -20.60 -20.62 27.14
CA ARG A 627 -21.79 -19.89 27.60
C ARG A 627 -21.83 -18.48 27.00
N ARG A 628 -20.72 -17.76 27.07
CA ARG A 628 -20.64 -16.39 26.56
C ARG A 628 -20.87 -16.32 25.05
N LEU A 629 -20.32 -17.26 24.29
CA LEU A 629 -20.55 -17.37 22.84
C LEU A 629 -22.03 -17.60 22.50
N VAL A 630 -22.72 -18.43 23.27
CA VAL A 630 -24.17 -18.67 23.10
C VAL A 630 -24.97 -17.39 23.37
N GLU A 631 -24.68 -16.68 24.47
CA GLU A 631 -25.35 -15.43 24.80
C GLU A 631 -25.20 -14.37 23.70
N ILE A 632 -23.97 -14.18 23.21
CA ILE A 632 -23.65 -13.26 22.11
C ILE A 632 -24.41 -13.68 20.82
N SER A 633 -24.35 -14.96 20.48
CA SER A 633 -24.97 -15.50 19.25
C SER A 633 -26.47 -15.31 19.25
N LEU A 634 -27.15 -15.62 20.37
CA LEU A 634 -28.60 -15.47 20.50
C LEU A 634 -29.01 -14.00 20.46
N ALA A 635 -28.26 -13.10 21.12
CA ALA A 635 -28.51 -11.66 21.06
C ALA A 635 -28.42 -11.13 19.62
N ARG A 636 -27.42 -11.56 18.85
CA ARG A 636 -27.23 -11.19 17.44
C ARG A 636 -28.30 -11.77 16.53
N LEU A 637 -28.73 -13.01 16.77
CA LEU A 637 -29.87 -13.60 16.05
C LEU A 637 -31.16 -12.81 16.28
N ARG A 638 -31.38 -12.26 17.49
CA ARG A 638 -32.52 -11.36 17.77
C ARG A 638 -32.38 -10.03 17.04
N GLU A 639 -31.21 -9.40 17.09
CA GLU A 639 -30.93 -8.16 16.35
C GLU A 639 -31.12 -8.35 14.83
N ASN A 640 -30.79 -9.53 14.31
CA ASN A 640 -31.03 -9.93 12.92
C ASN A 640 -32.51 -10.05 12.55
N LEU A 641 -33.47 -9.90 13.47
CA LEU A 641 -34.92 -9.88 13.17
C LEU A 641 -35.50 -8.46 12.99
N GLU A 642 -34.95 -7.41 13.62
CA GLU A 642 -35.45 -6.01 13.52
C GLU A 642 -34.74 -5.17 12.43
N ALA A 643 -35.46 -4.58 11.47
CA ALA A 643 -34.87 -3.72 10.42
C ALA A 643 -34.88 -2.24 10.84
N ASP A 644 -33.75 -1.54 10.68
CA ASP A 644 -33.60 -0.12 11.00
C ASP A 644 -32.95 0.65 9.84
N PRO A 645 -33.74 1.42 9.05
CA PRO A 645 -33.23 2.26 7.97
C PRO A 645 -32.19 3.31 8.41
N LEU A 646 -32.29 3.83 9.64
CA LEU A 646 -31.38 4.87 10.15
C LEU A 646 -29.96 4.32 10.35
N ARG A 647 -29.84 3.05 10.75
CA ARG A 647 -28.52 2.39 10.87
C ARG A 647 -27.86 2.13 9.53
N ALA A 648 -28.65 1.79 8.50
CA ALA A 648 -28.12 1.64 7.14
C ALA A 648 -27.58 2.97 6.61
N GLU A 649 -28.33 4.05 6.81
CA GLU A 649 -27.88 5.41 6.49
C GLU A 649 -26.63 5.80 7.29
N PHE A 650 -26.60 5.58 8.61
CA PHE A 650 -25.43 5.84 9.45
C PHE A 650 -24.13 5.19 8.93
N VAL A 651 -24.22 3.94 8.46
CA VAL A 651 -23.08 3.24 7.86
C VAL A 651 -22.74 3.81 6.49
N ALA A 652 -23.72 4.01 5.62
CA ALA A 652 -23.51 4.57 4.29
C ALA A 652 -22.87 5.97 4.33
N GLN A 653 -23.21 6.76 5.36
CA GLN A 653 -22.68 8.09 5.59
C GLN A 653 -21.27 8.10 6.25
N GLY A 654 -20.72 6.94 6.60
CA GLY A 654 -19.39 6.82 7.22
C GLY A 654 -19.30 7.36 8.66
N LEU A 655 -20.44 7.59 9.32
CA LEU A 655 -20.46 8.27 10.62
C LEU A 655 -19.85 7.42 11.74
N TYR A 656 -19.86 6.09 11.59
CA TYR A 656 -19.22 5.15 12.52
C TYR A 656 -17.71 5.40 12.71
N GLU A 657 -17.04 6.02 11.73
CA GLU A 657 -15.61 6.31 11.83
C GLU A 657 -15.32 7.55 12.68
N GLY A 658 -16.24 8.51 12.74
CA GLY A 658 -15.95 9.84 13.30
C GLY A 658 -15.85 9.83 14.82
N ARG A 659 -14.70 10.26 15.34
CA ARG A 659 -14.46 10.43 16.78
C ARG A 659 -14.78 11.83 17.28
N SER A 660 -14.81 12.83 16.38
CA SER A 660 -15.11 14.22 16.73
C SER A 660 -15.73 14.92 15.52
N ILE A 661 -17.01 14.63 15.27
CA ILE A 661 -17.79 15.17 14.16
C ILE A 661 -18.42 16.49 14.58
N LEU A 662 -18.25 17.55 13.78
CA LEU A 662 -19.02 18.78 13.96
C LEU A 662 -20.45 18.56 13.47
N ALA A 663 -21.38 18.49 14.41
CA ALA A 663 -22.80 18.34 14.12
C ALA A 663 -23.57 19.58 14.61
N LEU A 664 -24.41 20.13 13.75
CA LEU A 664 -25.29 21.25 14.04
C LEU A 664 -26.71 20.73 14.24
N ASP A 665 -27.31 21.00 15.41
CA ASP A 665 -28.72 20.70 15.68
C ASP A 665 -29.59 21.70 14.92
N LEU A 666 -30.36 21.22 13.94
CA LEU A 666 -31.19 22.07 13.10
C LEU A 666 -32.43 22.60 13.81
N ASP A 667 -32.83 22.01 14.94
CA ASP A 667 -33.94 22.52 15.74
C ASP A 667 -33.51 23.77 16.56
N LEU A 668 -32.20 23.93 16.83
CA LEU A 668 -31.63 25.07 17.57
C LEU A 668 -30.88 26.08 16.68
N CYS A 669 -30.39 25.64 15.51
CA CYS A 669 -29.53 26.47 14.66
C CYS A 669 -30.31 27.56 13.92
N THR A 670 -30.06 28.83 14.27
CA THR A 670 -30.61 30.00 13.58
C THR A 670 -29.83 30.45 12.35
N ARG A 671 -28.78 29.71 11.98
CA ARG A 671 -27.87 30.00 10.85
C ARG A 671 -27.14 31.36 10.91
N CYS A 672 -26.89 31.91 12.10
CA CYS A 672 -26.25 33.22 12.32
C CYS A 672 -24.75 33.39 11.92
N ASP A 673 -24.08 32.34 11.45
CA ASP A 673 -22.66 32.33 11.01
C ASP A 673 -21.56 32.45 12.09
N GLU A 674 -21.91 32.57 13.37
CA GLU A 674 -20.91 32.74 14.44
C GLU A 674 -19.90 31.59 14.56
N CYS A 675 -20.31 30.35 14.26
CA CYS A 675 -19.37 29.22 14.25
C CYS A 675 -18.29 29.35 13.15
N THR A 676 -18.63 29.94 12.01
CA THR A 676 -17.69 30.21 10.90
C THR A 676 -16.78 31.39 11.24
N ARG A 677 -17.36 32.48 11.74
CA ARG A 677 -16.59 33.68 12.16
C ARG A 677 -15.59 33.35 13.26
N GLY A 678 -16.02 32.61 14.28
CA GLY A 678 -15.15 32.16 15.37
C GLY A 678 -13.98 31.29 14.87
N CYS A 679 -14.21 30.44 13.87
CA CYS A 679 -13.14 29.66 13.24
C CYS A 679 -12.11 30.56 12.55
N VAL A 680 -12.55 31.48 11.67
CA VAL A 680 -11.66 32.40 10.96
C VAL A 680 -10.88 33.28 11.93
N GLN A 681 -11.55 33.84 12.94
CA GLN A 681 -10.91 34.71 13.94
C GLN A 681 -9.86 33.97 14.77
N LYS A 682 -10.11 32.70 15.12
CA LYS A 682 -9.17 31.89 15.92
C LYS A 682 -7.89 31.58 15.17
N HIS A 683 -7.96 31.33 13.86
CA HIS A 683 -6.80 30.91 13.06
C HIS A 683 -6.11 32.06 12.32
N GLY A 684 -6.79 33.18 12.10
CA GLY A 684 -6.22 34.36 11.44
C GLY A 684 -5.54 34.02 10.12
N THR A 685 -4.38 34.62 9.88
CA THR A 685 -3.55 34.43 8.68
C THR A 685 -2.29 33.61 8.92
N GLU A 686 -2.06 33.12 10.15
CA GLU A 686 -0.78 32.53 10.56
C GLU A 686 -0.36 31.35 9.67
N SER A 687 -1.30 30.48 9.32
CA SER A 687 -0.98 29.21 8.63
C SER A 687 -0.75 29.33 7.12
N HIS A 688 -1.41 30.29 6.43
CA HIS A 688 -1.43 30.39 4.95
C HIS A 688 -1.18 31.82 4.43
N GLY A 689 -0.96 32.79 5.32
CA GLY A 689 -0.91 34.22 5.01
C GLY A 689 -2.27 34.85 4.68
N VAL A 690 -3.32 34.04 4.51
CA VAL A 690 -4.71 34.46 4.28
C VAL A 690 -5.66 33.90 5.35
N PRO A 691 -6.78 34.56 5.64
CA PRO A 691 -7.80 34.02 6.55
C PRO A 691 -8.47 32.78 5.93
N VAL A 692 -8.47 31.67 6.67
CA VAL A 692 -9.06 30.39 6.22
C VAL A 692 -10.10 29.90 7.21
N THR A 693 -11.31 29.61 6.73
CA THR A 693 -12.27 28.80 7.51
C THR A 693 -11.92 27.32 7.37
N ARG A 694 -11.87 26.61 8.49
CA ARG A 694 -11.58 25.16 8.52
C ARG A 694 -12.86 24.31 8.63
N LEU A 695 -14.01 24.94 8.42
CA LEU A 695 -15.31 24.30 8.33
C LEU A 695 -16.18 24.96 7.26
N LEU A 696 -17.05 24.18 6.64
CA LEU A 696 -18.16 24.66 5.82
C LEU A 696 -19.46 24.19 6.48
N ARG A 697 -20.44 25.09 6.62
CA ARG A 697 -21.80 24.77 7.11
C ARG A 697 -22.66 24.12 6.01
N ASP A 698 -22.04 23.25 5.26
CA ASP A 698 -22.62 22.43 4.21
C ASP A 698 -22.22 20.98 4.50
N GLY A 699 -23.05 20.05 4.06
CA GLY A 699 -22.84 18.62 4.30
C GLY A 699 -24.14 17.85 4.43
N MET A 700 -23.99 16.59 4.80
CA MET A 700 -25.11 15.65 4.87
C MET A 700 -25.99 15.89 6.11
N GLN A 701 -27.27 15.62 5.97
CA GLN A 701 -28.21 15.60 7.09
C GLN A 701 -28.39 14.15 7.57
N PHE A 702 -28.47 13.96 8.89
CA PHE A 702 -28.82 12.70 9.52
C PHE A 702 -29.84 12.96 10.62
N GLY A 703 -31.10 12.61 10.38
CA GLY A 703 -32.22 13.03 11.23
C GLY A 703 -32.35 14.56 11.28
N ASN A 704 -32.35 15.14 12.47
CA ASN A 704 -32.38 16.60 12.69
C ASN A 704 -30.98 17.23 12.80
N MET A 705 -29.91 16.46 12.56
CA MET A 705 -28.53 16.93 12.66
C MET A 705 -27.95 17.21 11.27
N LEU A 706 -27.34 18.38 11.09
CA LEU A 706 -26.48 18.67 9.94
C LEU A 706 -25.03 18.34 10.28
N ILE A 707 -24.44 17.43 9.53
CA ILE A 707 -23.04 17.03 9.66
C ILE A 707 -22.21 17.97 8.80
N ALA A 708 -21.59 18.97 9.44
CA ALA A 708 -20.83 20.00 8.75
C ALA A 708 -19.54 19.44 8.13
N THR A 709 -19.19 19.92 6.94
CA THR A 709 -17.95 19.57 6.23
C THR A 709 -16.77 20.16 6.99
N SER A 710 -16.21 19.35 7.87
CA SER A 710 -15.01 19.60 8.66
C SER A 710 -14.42 18.27 9.08
N CYS A 711 -13.13 18.26 9.45
CA CYS A 711 -12.46 17.04 9.90
C CYS A 711 -13.31 16.31 10.96
N ARG A 712 -13.54 15.02 10.74
CA ARG A 712 -14.32 14.14 11.62
C ARG A 712 -13.47 13.44 12.69
N SER A 713 -12.15 13.67 12.67
CA SER A 713 -11.16 12.90 13.43
C SER A 713 -11.42 11.39 13.32
N CYS A 714 -11.58 10.90 12.07
CA CYS A 714 -11.94 9.51 11.79
C CYS A 714 -11.04 8.53 12.56
N ALA A 715 -11.54 7.38 12.97
CA ALA A 715 -10.74 6.34 13.61
C ALA A 715 -9.65 5.81 12.67
N ASP A 716 -9.98 5.66 11.38
CA ASP A 716 -9.05 5.38 10.30
C ASP A 716 -8.88 6.64 9.42
N PRO A 717 -7.71 7.30 9.40
CA PRO A 717 -7.55 8.57 8.74
C PRO A 717 -7.12 8.37 7.28
N HIS A 718 -8.10 8.22 6.37
CA HIS A 718 -7.88 8.06 4.92
C HIS A 718 -6.91 9.10 4.33
N CYS A 719 -7.03 10.35 4.80
CA CYS A 719 -6.21 11.47 4.36
C CYS A 719 -4.70 11.35 4.68
N MET A 720 -4.31 10.58 5.70
CA MET A 720 -2.90 10.40 6.06
C MET A 720 -2.18 9.41 5.14
N THR A 721 -2.94 8.59 4.42
CA THR A 721 -2.38 7.58 3.53
C THR A 721 -1.79 8.25 2.29
N GLY A 722 -0.53 7.92 1.99
CA GLY A 722 0.14 8.34 0.76
C GLY A 722 0.78 9.73 0.79
N CYS A 723 0.80 10.46 1.91
CA CYS A 723 1.49 11.74 1.95
C CYS A 723 3.00 11.56 1.70
N PRO A 724 3.55 12.09 0.59
CA PRO A 724 4.92 11.76 0.16
C PRO A 724 6.01 12.33 1.09
N VAL A 725 5.67 13.34 1.88
CA VAL A 725 6.58 14.10 2.75
C VAL A 725 6.19 14.02 4.24
N ASP A 726 5.24 13.15 4.60
CA ASP A 726 4.74 12.99 5.98
C ASP A 726 4.33 14.33 6.64
N ALA A 727 3.75 15.25 5.86
CA ALA A 727 3.29 16.56 6.35
C ALA A 727 1.92 16.52 7.02
N ILE A 728 1.28 15.35 7.06
CA ILE A 728 -0.04 15.15 7.66
C ILE A 728 0.03 14.04 8.70
N HIS A 729 -0.37 14.33 9.92
CA HIS A 729 -0.36 13.34 11.00
C HIS A 729 -1.40 13.65 12.08
N ARG A 730 -1.47 12.82 13.13
CA ARG A 730 -2.40 13.03 14.23
C ARG A 730 -1.85 13.90 15.35
N GLY A 731 -2.72 14.72 15.94
CA GLY A 731 -2.54 15.32 17.26
C GLY A 731 -3.12 14.46 18.38
N LYS A 732 -2.99 14.91 19.64
CA LYS A 732 -3.39 14.18 20.87
C LYS A 732 -4.88 13.90 20.97
N HIS A 733 -5.71 14.78 20.43
CA HIS A 733 -7.17 14.61 20.40
C HIS A 733 -7.65 13.99 19.08
N LEU A 734 -6.77 13.22 18.42
CA LEU A 734 -6.99 12.56 17.14
C LEU A 734 -7.28 13.50 15.95
N GLN A 735 -7.12 14.82 16.15
CA GLN A 735 -7.22 15.81 15.09
C GLN A 735 -6.13 15.60 14.04
N ILE A 736 -6.40 16.05 12.82
CA ILE A 736 -5.39 16.11 11.77
C ILE A 736 -4.57 17.38 11.95
N VAL A 737 -3.25 17.22 11.92
CA VAL A 737 -2.27 18.29 11.93
C VAL A 737 -1.59 18.30 10.56
N ILE A 738 -1.55 19.47 9.94
CA ILE A 738 -0.83 19.72 8.68
C ILE A 738 0.38 20.57 9.01
N GLU A 739 1.57 20.02 8.77
CA GLU A 739 2.83 20.68 9.02
C GLU A 739 3.19 21.65 7.89
N ASP A 740 4.05 22.62 8.21
CA ASP A 740 4.45 23.63 7.25
C ASP A 740 5.20 23.03 6.07
N HIS A 741 5.93 21.93 6.23
CA HIS A 741 6.61 21.24 5.12
C HIS A 741 5.66 20.54 4.12
N CYS A 742 4.34 20.78 4.18
CA CYS A 742 3.39 20.43 3.14
C CYS A 742 3.82 21.01 1.78
N ILE A 743 3.85 20.14 0.76
CA ILE A 743 4.25 20.50 -0.62
C ILE A 743 3.06 20.81 -1.54
N GLY A 744 1.82 20.76 -1.04
CA GLY A 744 0.65 21.14 -1.83
C GLY A 744 0.13 20.12 -2.83
N CYS A 745 0.58 18.86 -2.78
CA CYS A 745 0.22 17.85 -3.77
C CYS A 745 -1.28 17.49 -3.87
N GLY A 746 -2.09 17.83 -2.86
CA GLY A 746 -3.54 17.60 -2.88
C GLY A 746 -4.00 16.15 -2.62
N LEU A 747 -3.10 15.17 -2.52
CA LEU A 747 -3.48 13.77 -2.33
C LEU A 747 -4.34 13.54 -1.07
N CYS A 748 -4.02 14.22 0.03
CA CYS A 748 -4.83 14.14 1.26
C CYS A 748 -6.26 14.67 1.07
N ALA A 749 -6.46 15.67 0.20
CA ALA A 749 -7.78 16.20 -0.14
C ALA A 749 -8.57 15.21 -1.00
N GLN A 750 -7.91 14.59 -1.98
CA GLN A 750 -8.51 13.53 -2.82
C GLN A 750 -8.88 12.29 -1.99
N ASN A 751 -8.01 11.90 -1.05
CA ASN A 751 -8.22 10.74 -0.18
C ASN A 751 -9.26 10.97 0.91
N CYS A 752 -9.73 12.21 1.15
CA CYS A 752 -10.73 12.48 2.15
C CYS A 752 -12.14 12.22 1.58
N PRO A 753 -12.83 11.12 1.91
CA PRO A 753 -14.15 10.82 1.35
C PRO A 753 -15.23 11.81 1.80
N TYR A 754 -14.91 12.62 2.82
CA TYR A 754 -15.81 13.60 3.44
C TYR A 754 -15.51 15.04 3.01
N GLY A 755 -14.62 15.26 2.03
CA GLY A 755 -14.30 16.59 1.50
C GLY A 755 -13.78 17.58 2.55
N SER A 756 -13.18 17.07 3.63
CA SER A 756 -12.85 17.86 4.84
C SER A 756 -11.45 18.48 4.83
N ILE A 757 -10.70 18.32 3.73
CA ILE A 757 -9.39 18.94 3.52
C ILE A 757 -9.46 19.82 2.28
N PHE A 758 -9.07 21.09 2.46
CA PHE A 758 -9.11 22.12 1.42
C PHE A 758 -7.68 22.46 0.99
N MET A 759 -7.46 22.67 -0.31
CA MET A 759 -6.19 23.19 -0.79
C MET A 759 -6.29 24.71 -0.90
N VAL A 760 -5.49 25.43 -0.12
CA VAL A 760 -5.54 26.90 -0.04
C VAL A 760 -4.17 27.46 -0.45
N PRO A 761 -4.11 28.53 -1.25
CA PRO A 761 -2.85 29.19 -1.56
C PRO A 761 -2.10 29.62 -0.28
N ASP A 762 -0.82 29.25 -0.17
CA ASP A 762 0.06 29.64 0.92
C ASP A 762 0.87 30.88 0.50
N GLN A 763 0.46 32.06 0.98
CA GLN A 763 1.15 33.31 0.68
C GLN A 763 2.53 33.42 1.34
N HIS A 764 2.88 32.50 2.24
CA HIS A 764 4.24 32.39 2.77
C HIS A 764 5.21 31.72 1.79
N ARG A 765 4.69 31.05 0.75
CA ARG A 765 5.48 30.30 -0.24
C ARG A 765 5.07 30.65 -1.66
N ILE A 766 5.76 31.64 -2.21
CA ILE A 766 5.55 32.11 -3.58
C ILE A 766 6.75 31.66 -4.42
N TYR A 767 6.47 31.09 -5.60
CA TYR A 767 7.48 30.74 -6.58
C TYR A 767 7.11 31.33 -7.94
N GLU A 768 8.12 31.52 -8.79
CA GLU A 768 7.93 31.95 -10.16
C GLU A 768 7.68 30.73 -11.05
N ALA A 769 6.59 30.76 -11.82
CA ALA A 769 6.25 29.75 -12.81
C ALA A 769 6.10 30.41 -14.20
N PRO A 770 6.38 29.70 -15.29
CA PRO A 770 6.08 30.20 -16.64
C PRO A 770 4.60 30.53 -16.77
N ASP A 771 4.30 31.68 -17.37
CA ASP A 771 2.93 32.09 -17.67
C ASP A 771 2.36 31.16 -18.74
N HIS A 772 1.28 30.44 -18.40
CA HIS A 772 0.62 29.50 -19.31
C HIS A 772 0.07 30.17 -20.58
N THR A 773 -0.14 31.50 -20.56
CA THR A 773 -0.59 32.26 -21.73
C THR A 773 0.58 32.85 -22.54
N ASN A 774 1.74 33.05 -21.91
CA ASN A 774 2.94 33.53 -22.58
C ASN A 774 4.19 32.91 -21.93
N PRO A 775 4.71 31.79 -22.47
CA PRO A 775 5.85 31.07 -21.91
C PRO A 775 7.15 31.89 -21.76
N ALA A 776 7.24 33.06 -22.42
CA ALA A 776 8.37 33.97 -22.28
C ALA A 776 8.32 34.84 -21.00
N ARG A 777 7.26 34.74 -20.20
CA ARG A 777 7.05 35.50 -18.97
C ARG A 777 6.92 34.55 -17.77
N THR A 778 7.36 34.98 -16.60
CA THR A 778 7.06 34.31 -15.32
C THR A 778 5.96 35.05 -14.55
N VAL A 779 5.16 34.28 -13.82
CA VAL A 779 4.15 34.77 -12.88
C VAL A 779 4.44 34.22 -11.49
N ALA A 780 4.24 35.06 -10.48
CA ALA A 780 4.36 34.66 -9.08
C ALA A 780 3.10 33.89 -8.67
N ILE A 781 3.26 32.62 -8.30
CA ILE A 781 2.17 31.73 -7.87
C ILE A 781 2.43 31.30 -6.43
N ALA A 782 1.40 31.41 -5.59
CA ALA A 782 1.43 30.87 -4.23
C ALA A 782 1.25 29.35 -4.27
N GLN A 783 2.14 28.62 -3.62
CA GLN A 783 2.07 27.16 -3.51
C GLN A 783 0.80 26.77 -2.73
N PRO A 784 -0.02 25.83 -3.20
CA PRO A 784 -1.14 25.36 -2.41
C PRO A 784 -0.66 24.63 -1.15
N LYS A 785 -1.38 24.77 -0.04
CA LYS A 785 -1.15 24.06 1.22
C LYS A 785 -2.47 23.52 1.74
N ALA A 786 -2.46 22.29 2.23
CA ALA A 786 -3.65 21.66 2.78
C ALA A 786 -4.11 22.41 4.05
N ALA A 787 -5.42 22.58 4.19
CA ALA A 787 -6.08 23.18 5.34
C ALA A 787 -7.21 22.28 5.82
N THR A 788 -7.29 22.05 7.12
CA THR A 788 -8.36 21.26 7.73
C THR A 788 -8.56 21.64 9.19
N CYS A 789 -9.69 21.22 9.78
CA CYS A 789 -9.95 21.46 11.19
C CYS A 789 -8.99 20.65 12.06
N ASP A 790 -8.24 21.36 12.90
CA ASP A 790 -7.28 20.85 13.89
C ASP A 790 -7.85 20.95 15.32
N LEU A 791 -9.17 21.07 15.46
CA LEU A 791 -9.87 21.32 16.73
C LEU A 791 -9.40 22.57 17.48
N CYS A 792 -8.80 23.54 16.78
CA CYS A 792 -8.18 24.72 17.37
C CYS A 792 -7.03 24.40 18.34
N ASP A 793 -6.42 23.22 18.19
CA ASP A 793 -5.31 22.73 19.02
C ASP A 793 -4.00 22.60 18.23
N SER A 794 -3.52 23.74 17.72
CA SER A 794 -2.24 23.80 17.01
C SER A 794 -1.04 23.49 17.91
N ALA A 795 -1.16 23.71 19.22
CA ALA A 795 -0.08 23.48 20.19
C ALA A 795 -0.10 22.09 20.85
N ASN A 796 -1.03 21.22 20.46
CA ASN A 796 -1.16 19.87 21.01
C ASN A 796 -1.27 19.88 22.55
N ASN A 797 -2.14 20.75 23.08
CA ASN A 797 -2.32 21.01 24.50
C ASN A 797 -2.92 19.80 25.24
N ARG A 798 -2.70 19.73 26.56
CA ARG A 798 -3.18 18.59 27.38
C ARG A 798 -4.70 18.57 27.58
N SER A 799 -5.35 19.72 27.63
CA SER A 799 -6.81 19.82 27.80
C SER A 799 -7.52 19.69 26.46
N THR A 800 -8.62 18.93 26.41
CA THR A 800 -9.48 18.88 25.22
C THR A 800 -10.04 20.28 24.94
N PRO A 801 -9.75 20.89 23.77
CA PRO A 801 -10.26 22.21 23.45
C PRO A 801 -11.75 22.12 23.17
N ALA A 802 -12.51 23.10 23.67
CA ALA A 802 -13.77 23.48 23.05
C ALA A 802 -13.42 24.31 21.81
N PRO A 803 -13.57 23.77 20.57
CA PRO A 803 -13.14 24.49 19.38
C PRO A 803 -13.96 25.77 19.23
N ALA A 804 -13.37 26.81 18.62
CA ALA A 804 -14.02 28.11 18.47
C ALA A 804 -15.41 28.02 17.81
N CYS A 805 -15.59 27.09 16.87
CA CYS A 805 -16.88 26.90 16.21
C CYS A 805 -18.01 26.42 17.14
N VAL A 806 -17.67 25.75 18.25
CA VAL A 806 -18.62 25.31 19.28
C VAL A 806 -18.83 26.43 20.29
N SER A 807 -17.74 27.00 20.83
CA SER A 807 -17.81 28.03 21.87
C SER A 807 -18.40 29.36 21.38
N SER A 808 -18.29 29.68 20.09
CA SER A 808 -18.91 30.86 19.48
C SER A 808 -20.40 30.68 19.17
N CYS A 809 -21.00 29.49 19.33
CA CYS A 809 -22.41 29.29 19.02
C CYS A 809 -23.30 29.88 20.12
N PRO A 810 -24.10 30.95 19.87
CA PRO A 810 -24.91 31.57 20.91
C PRO A 810 -26.20 30.81 21.22
N HIS A 811 -26.51 29.76 20.45
CA HIS A 811 -27.76 28.99 20.55
C HIS A 811 -27.52 27.55 21.04
N ASP A 812 -26.29 27.21 21.44
CA ASP A 812 -25.87 25.85 21.81
C ASP A 812 -26.24 24.79 20.75
N ALA A 813 -26.25 25.19 19.47
CA ALA A 813 -26.65 24.33 18.36
C ALA A 813 -25.46 23.55 17.77
N ALA A 814 -24.22 23.95 18.05
CA ALA A 814 -23.01 23.35 17.46
C ALA A 814 -22.30 22.45 18.45
N HIS A 815 -22.05 21.19 18.08
CA HIS A 815 -21.41 20.21 18.96
C HIS A 815 -20.33 19.40 18.25
N ARG A 816 -19.32 18.96 19.01
CA ARG A 816 -18.39 17.90 18.61
C ARG A 816 -18.83 16.59 19.25
N LEU A 817 -19.29 15.65 18.43
CA LEU A 817 -19.86 14.37 18.88
C LEU A 817 -19.17 13.20 18.20
N THR A 818 -19.15 12.03 18.85
CA THR A 818 -18.81 10.77 18.16
C THR A 818 -19.97 10.35 17.24
N GLY A 819 -19.69 9.51 16.25
CA GLY A 819 -20.73 8.90 15.41
C GLY A 819 -21.83 8.22 16.24
N GLU A 820 -21.43 7.43 17.24
CA GLU A 820 -22.39 6.75 18.13
C GLU A 820 -23.26 7.73 18.92
N GLN A 821 -22.71 8.83 19.43
CA GLN A 821 -23.50 9.86 20.11
C GLN A 821 -24.52 10.51 19.19
N ILE A 822 -24.17 10.73 17.92
CA ILE A 822 -25.09 11.24 16.91
C ILE A 822 -26.22 10.23 16.65
N LEU A 823 -25.88 8.96 16.44
CA LEU A 823 -26.85 7.88 16.24
C LEU A 823 -27.83 7.80 17.41
N GLN A 824 -27.33 7.78 18.63
CA GLN A 824 -28.15 7.75 19.83
C GLN A 824 -29.06 8.98 19.94
N ARG A 825 -28.57 10.19 19.68
CA ARG A 825 -29.41 11.41 19.71
C ARG A 825 -30.55 11.35 18.70
N VAL A 826 -30.28 10.91 17.48
CA VAL A 826 -31.29 10.80 16.42
C VAL A 826 -32.32 9.70 16.73
N LEU A 827 -31.88 8.54 17.22
CA LEU A 827 -32.78 7.45 17.62
C LEU A 827 -33.70 7.86 18.78
N HIS A 828 -33.17 8.51 19.82
CA HIS A 828 -33.98 9.03 20.92
C HIS A 828 -34.95 10.15 20.48
N GLY A 829 -34.53 11.02 19.56
CA GLY A 829 -35.38 12.06 18.98
C GLY A 829 -36.53 11.47 18.16
N ALA A 830 -36.27 10.42 17.37
CA ALA A 830 -37.29 9.70 16.62
C ALA A 830 -38.28 8.98 17.54
N ALA A 831 -37.81 8.41 18.66
CA ALA A 831 -38.65 7.74 19.66
C ALA A 831 -39.56 8.71 20.44
N LYS A 832 -39.16 9.99 20.62
CA LYS A 832 -40.00 11.02 21.25
C LYS A 832 -41.06 11.63 20.31
N LYS A 833 -40.87 11.53 18.98
CA LYS A 833 -41.80 12.04 17.96
C LYS A 833 -42.82 10.99 17.50
N ARG A 834 -42.61 9.71 17.85
CA ARG A 834 -43.59 8.62 17.74
C ARG A 834 -44.36 8.50 19.04
#